data_AF-A0A1M5ZNX6-F1
#
_entry.id   AF-A0A1M5ZNX6-F1
#
_cell.length_a   1.000
_cell.length_b   1.000
_cell.length_c   1.000
_cell.angle_alpha   90.00
_cell.angle_beta   90.00
_cell.angle_gamma   90.00
#
_symmetry.space_group_name_H-M   'P 1'
#
loop_
_entity.id
_entity.type
_entity.pdbx_description
1 polymer ?
#
loop_
_entity_poly.entity_id
_entity_poly.type
_entity_poly.pdbx_seq_one_letter_code
_entity_poly.pdbx_strand_id
1 'polypeptide(L)'
;MRTKKLFASLTIVGMALTMVPLNAFAAGTVPTRLAGITAEQTAIKIADQTGWTGTAILASSASYGMVDALTSGPLASYLKAPILLTGPGKVLDPATREELVKLAVTKVYVTSGTAVISQGVLDELAAMKITVVSLGGVDRFETSVNIAEQMVTLGASVSKVAVAYGWLIQDALSIASIASQASEPILLTDSTGLSSSAQSFLQANPGITASDVIGGTGVIYDSVLAQLPTPTRHFGMTAYDTNDKVIKDFATSLEFNQVYLANGVTGIDALSGAPLAAQTKSAIVLTDGVTSPVAGAFVKGNMSAASVVTALGGEAVVSESQRNLGVGAVDASEQTAIVGKKIEDMANKFDIPPVLLKAIAHLESGWKQYELDPTTGLPLTDQPFISKDGGIGIMQISPANYPEYDVEKLKSDLDYNLEVGCRILNNKWRAYPKIGDGNRNVLENWYFAVWGYNAWTKENNPNYYTGEDAYQDKVFGLMGRKYNSAITFAPGATNLAKSLLPSENPPTLSSCWSTPVPVHVGDLAFDLESLIFNGDYWYEYQIDQQPRGDFYVQGLGFYITAYNNPLVTVADRATVSQKILSSYDKLLDEADALVLEDKDTSYAIAAKYYWTVLQGPNLDPEIRDRANTGYQSALAKQ
;
A
#
# COMPACT_ATOMS: atom_id res chain seq x y z
N MET A 1 -63.55 -78.09 -35.80
CA MET A 1 -63.41 -76.90 -34.92
C MET A 1 -61.92 -76.58 -34.83
N ARG A 2 -61.45 -75.55 -35.55
CA ARG A 2 -60.99 -74.22 -35.04
C ARG A 2 -59.63 -74.32 -34.30
N THR A 3 -58.56 -73.55 -34.54
CA THR A 3 -58.13 -72.52 -35.53
C THR A 3 -56.66 -72.18 -35.20
N LYS A 4 -55.92 -71.63 -36.18
CA LYS A 4 -54.56 -71.04 -36.10
C LYS A 4 -54.40 -69.89 -35.08
N LYS A 5 -53.14 -69.59 -34.66
CA LYS A 5 -52.41 -68.27 -34.57
C LYS A 5 -51.25 -68.38 -33.54
N LEU A 6 -49.96 -68.25 -33.88
CA LEU A 6 -49.13 -67.04 -34.14
C LEU A 6 -49.12 -65.99 -33.01
N PHE A 7 -47.98 -65.74 -32.34
CA PHE A 7 -47.19 -64.49 -32.37
C PHE A 7 -46.06 -64.48 -31.32
N ALA A 8 -44.97 -63.81 -31.71
CA ALA A 8 -43.73 -63.58 -30.98
C ALA A 8 -43.87 -62.62 -29.79
N SER A 9 -42.93 -62.68 -28.85
CA SER A 9 -42.63 -61.57 -27.93
C SER A 9 -41.12 -61.48 -27.74
N LEU A 10 -40.61 -60.31 -28.10
CA LEU A 10 -39.24 -59.85 -28.11
C LEU A 10 -38.83 -59.38 -26.70
N THR A 11 -37.54 -59.55 -26.36
CA THR A 11 -36.70 -58.68 -25.49
C THR A 11 -37.18 -58.29 -24.08
N ILE A 12 -36.35 -58.58 -23.07
CA ILE A 12 -35.68 -57.56 -22.21
C ILE A 12 -34.47 -58.27 -21.57
N VAL A 13 -33.28 -58.04 -22.14
CA VAL A 13 -32.03 -58.03 -21.39
C VAL A 13 -32.04 -56.68 -20.66
N GLY A 14 -32.60 -56.68 -19.47
CA GLY A 14 -32.70 -55.50 -18.62
C GLY A 14 -31.39 -55.31 -17.88
N MET A 15 -30.54 -54.46 -18.46
CA MET A 15 -29.60 -53.57 -17.78
C MET A 15 -29.50 -53.77 -16.25
N ALA A 16 -28.44 -54.46 -15.81
CA ALA A 16 -27.81 -54.12 -14.56
C ALA A 16 -27.12 -52.75 -14.73
N LEU A 17 -27.92 -51.69 -14.76
CA LEU A 17 -27.43 -50.35 -14.47
C LEU A 17 -27.05 -50.40 -12.99
N THR A 18 -25.76 -50.46 -12.73
CA THR A 18 -25.18 -50.10 -11.45
C THR A 18 -25.72 -48.71 -11.11
N MET A 19 -26.68 -48.65 -10.20
CA MET A 19 -27.10 -47.42 -9.55
C MET A 19 -25.85 -46.86 -8.88
N VAL A 20 -25.16 -45.95 -9.57
CA VAL A 20 -24.31 -44.98 -8.89
C VAL A 20 -25.28 -44.27 -7.93
N PRO A 21 -25.03 -44.25 -6.62
CA PRO A 21 -25.85 -43.45 -5.73
C PRO A 21 -25.71 -42.01 -6.22
N LEU A 22 -26.78 -41.48 -6.82
CA LEU A 22 -26.99 -40.06 -6.90
C LEU A 22 -27.07 -39.60 -5.44
N ASN A 23 -25.95 -39.10 -4.91
CA ASN A 23 -25.98 -38.25 -3.75
C ASN A 23 -26.76 -37.01 -4.19
N ALA A 24 -28.08 -37.05 -4.00
CA ALA A 24 -28.90 -35.87 -3.93
C ALA A 24 -28.34 -35.07 -2.76
N PHE A 25 -27.49 -34.09 -3.05
CA PHE A 25 -27.15 -33.06 -2.10
C PHE A 25 -28.48 -32.39 -1.75
N ALA A 26 -28.99 -32.69 -0.56
CA ALA A 26 -29.94 -31.81 0.08
C ALA A 26 -29.33 -30.41 0.04
N ALA A 27 -30.14 -29.40 -0.30
CA ALA A 27 -29.80 -28.00 -0.13
C ALA A 27 -29.60 -27.73 1.37
N GLY A 28 -28.47 -28.19 1.91
CA GLY A 28 -28.03 -27.88 3.25
C GLY A 28 -27.74 -26.40 3.29
N THR A 29 -28.20 -25.75 4.36
CA THR A 29 -27.79 -24.38 4.67
C THR A 29 -26.26 -24.31 4.62
N VAL A 30 -25.72 -23.51 3.69
CA VAL A 30 -24.28 -23.25 3.64
C VAL A 30 -23.84 -22.78 5.03
N PRO A 31 -22.77 -23.35 5.62
CA PRO A 31 -22.33 -22.95 6.94
C PRO A 31 -22.08 -21.45 6.99
N THR A 32 -22.40 -20.79 8.11
CA THR A 32 -22.05 -19.37 8.31
C THR A 32 -20.54 -19.16 8.42
N ARG A 33 -19.75 -20.23 8.56
CA ARG A 33 -18.30 -20.16 8.59
C ARG A 33 -17.67 -21.41 8.01
N LEU A 34 -16.67 -21.21 7.15
CA LEU A 34 -15.80 -22.26 6.61
C LEU A 34 -14.40 -21.96 7.10
N ALA A 35 -13.92 -22.74 8.08
CA ALA A 35 -12.64 -22.48 8.74
C ALA A 35 -12.00 -23.75 9.28
N GLY A 36 -10.68 -23.82 9.19
CA GLY A 36 -9.82 -24.72 9.94
C GLY A 36 -8.91 -23.96 10.91
N ILE A 37 -7.98 -24.67 11.54
CA ILE A 37 -6.93 -24.06 12.38
C ILE A 37 -5.88 -23.38 11.50
N THR A 38 -5.65 -23.90 10.30
CA THR A 38 -4.70 -23.36 9.31
C THR A 38 -5.41 -23.01 8.00
N ALA A 39 -4.73 -22.26 7.12
CA ALA A 39 -5.26 -21.91 5.80
C ALA A 39 -5.53 -23.16 4.95
N GLU A 40 -4.68 -24.19 5.02
CA GLU A 40 -4.87 -25.46 4.34
C GLU A 40 -6.16 -26.15 4.78
N GLN A 41 -6.41 -26.18 6.09
CA GLN A 41 -7.63 -26.74 6.64
C GLN A 41 -8.86 -25.90 6.28
N THR A 42 -8.75 -24.57 6.22
CA THR A 42 -9.81 -23.70 5.70
C THR A 42 -10.12 -23.99 4.24
N ALA A 43 -9.10 -24.12 3.39
CA ALA A 43 -9.25 -24.48 1.98
C ALA A 43 -9.94 -25.84 1.80
N ILE A 44 -9.65 -26.81 2.68
CA ILE A 44 -10.37 -28.10 2.71
C ILE A 44 -11.85 -27.91 3.07
N LYS A 45 -12.18 -27.08 4.07
CA LYS A 45 -13.57 -26.78 4.42
C LYS A 45 -14.33 -26.07 3.30
N ILE A 46 -13.65 -25.27 2.52
CA ILE A 46 -14.19 -24.65 1.30
C ILE A 46 -14.40 -25.71 0.21
N ALA A 47 -13.40 -26.56 -0.04
CA ALA A 47 -13.47 -27.65 -1.02
C ALA A 47 -14.64 -28.60 -0.74
N ASP A 48 -14.91 -28.91 0.53
CA ASP A 48 -16.05 -29.72 0.98
C ASP A 48 -17.40 -29.19 0.48
N GLN A 49 -17.53 -27.88 0.26
CA GLN A 49 -18.78 -27.28 -0.21
C GLN A 49 -18.94 -27.35 -1.73
N THR A 50 -17.86 -27.60 -2.49
CA THR A 50 -17.90 -27.59 -3.96
C THR A 50 -18.47 -28.88 -4.55
N GLY A 51 -18.27 -30.01 -3.85
CA GLY A 51 -18.59 -31.36 -4.33
C GLY A 51 -17.70 -31.85 -5.48
N TRP A 52 -16.58 -31.17 -5.75
CA TRP A 52 -15.69 -31.49 -6.87
C TRP A 52 -14.66 -32.56 -6.51
N THR A 53 -14.28 -33.38 -7.51
CA THR A 53 -13.38 -34.53 -7.35
C THR A 53 -12.49 -34.71 -8.59
N GLY A 54 -11.39 -35.44 -8.48
CA GLY A 54 -10.59 -35.90 -9.62
C GLY A 54 -9.50 -34.94 -10.09
N THR A 55 -9.71 -33.62 -9.96
CA THR A 55 -8.72 -32.57 -10.28
C THR A 55 -8.63 -31.57 -9.15
N ALA A 56 -7.44 -31.03 -8.87
CA ALA A 56 -7.24 -29.92 -7.93
C ALA A 56 -6.26 -28.88 -8.47
N ILE A 57 -6.36 -27.65 -7.98
CA ILE A 57 -5.29 -26.65 -8.08
C ILE A 57 -4.52 -26.69 -6.75
N LEU A 58 -3.18 -26.69 -6.81
CA LEU A 58 -2.33 -26.59 -5.64
C LEU A 58 -1.59 -25.25 -5.64
N ALA A 59 -1.81 -24.48 -4.58
CA ALA A 59 -1.18 -23.18 -4.36
C ALA A 59 -0.39 -23.17 -3.04
N SER A 60 0.55 -22.24 -2.92
CA SER A 60 1.29 -22.03 -1.68
C SER A 60 0.50 -21.16 -0.71
N SER A 61 0.48 -21.52 0.58
CA SER A 61 -0.04 -20.67 1.65
C SER A 61 0.98 -19.65 2.18
N ALA A 62 2.24 -19.71 1.71
CA ALA A 62 3.25 -18.72 2.05
C ALA A 62 3.00 -17.40 1.31
N SER A 63 3.14 -16.25 1.99
CA SER A 63 2.76 -14.94 1.45
C SER A 63 3.36 -14.60 0.08
N TYR A 64 4.62 -14.95 -0.20
CA TYR A 64 5.24 -14.70 -1.51
C TYR A 64 4.68 -15.61 -2.62
N GLY A 65 4.36 -16.87 -2.28
CA GLY A 65 3.85 -17.86 -3.24
C GLY A 65 2.35 -17.79 -3.49
N MET A 66 1.60 -17.24 -2.55
CA MET A 66 0.15 -17.03 -2.67
C MET A 66 -0.19 -16.12 -3.85
N VAL A 67 0.64 -15.11 -4.13
CA VAL A 67 0.37 -14.14 -5.20
C VAL A 67 0.47 -14.79 -6.59
N ASP A 68 1.29 -15.83 -6.74
CA ASP A 68 1.38 -16.59 -7.99
C ASP A 68 0.06 -17.31 -8.32
N ALA A 69 -0.67 -17.70 -7.28
CA ALA A 69 -1.97 -18.36 -7.38
C ALA A 69 -3.15 -17.38 -7.44
N LEU A 70 -2.94 -16.07 -7.30
CA LEU A 70 -4.00 -15.06 -7.23
C LEU A 70 -5.01 -15.14 -8.38
N THR A 71 -4.54 -15.55 -9.55
CA THR A 71 -5.34 -15.63 -10.79
C THR A 71 -5.88 -17.04 -11.09
N SER A 72 -5.79 -17.97 -10.13
CA SER A 72 -6.16 -19.39 -10.32
C SER A 72 -7.66 -19.63 -10.36
N GLY A 73 -8.47 -18.73 -9.78
CA GLY A 73 -9.92 -18.88 -9.64
C GLY A 73 -10.60 -19.29 -10.95
N PRO A 74 -10.41 -18.55 -12.06
CA PRO A 74 -11.01 -18.89 -13.34
C PRO A 74 -10.64 -20.27 -13.88
N LEU A 75 -9.38 -20.68 -13.79
CA LEU A 75 -8.97 -22.02 -14.18
C LEU A 75 -9.58 -23.10 -13.26
N ALA A 76 -9.60 -22.86 -11.95
CA ALA A 76 -10.19 -23.75 -10.96
C ALA A 76 -11.69 -23.99 -11.22
N SER A 77 -12.45 -22.90 -11.44
CA SER A 77 -13.87 -22.98 -11.79
C SER A 77 -14.13 -23.65 -13.14
N TYR A 78 -13.32 -23.35 -14.16
CA TYR A 78 -13.42 -23.99 -15.47
C TYR A 78 -13.20 -25.51 -15.40
N LEU A 79 -12.20 -25.93 -14.61
CA LEU A 79 -11.88 -27.33 -14.38
C LEU A 79 -12.84 -28.04 -13.41
N LYS A 80 -13.68 -27.29 -12.69
CA LYS A 80 -14.42 -27.79 -11.51
C LYS A 80 -13.48 -28.47 -10.53
N ALA A 81 -12.44 -27.75 -10.12
CA ALA A 81 -11.36 -28.22 -9.25
C ALA A 81 -11.21 -27.26 -8.06
N PRO A 82 -11.14 -27.76 -6.81
CA PRO A 82 -10.90 -26.89 -5.66
C PRO A 82 -9.46 -26.38 -5.67
N ILE A 83 -9.26 -25.20 -5.07
CA ILE A 83 -7.92 -24.70 -4.75
C ILE A 83 -7.55 -25.23 -3.37
N LEU A 84 -6.58 -26.12 -3.33
CA LEU A 84 -5.97 -26.62 -2.09
C LEU A 84 -4.63 -25.93 -1.87
N LEU A 85 -4.20 -25.90 -0.61
CA LEU A 85 -3.02 -25.15 -0.20
C LEU A 85 -1.95 -26.07 0.37
N THR A 86 -0.69 -25.68 0.26
CA THR A 86 0.41 -26.31 0.98
C THR A 86 1.33 -25.26 1.57
N GLY A 87 1.78 -25.49 2.80
CA GLY A 87 2.74 -24.65 3.49
C GLY A 87 4.13 -24.65 2.84
N PRO A 88 5.01 -23.72 3.26
CA PRO A 88 6.40 -23.73 2.85
C PRO A 88 7.10 -24.99 3.39
N GLY A 89 7.89 -25.68 2.56
CA GLY A 89 8.60 -26.88 3.00
C GLY A 89 8.98 -27.83 1.88
N LYS A 90 9.51 -28.99 2.29
CA LYS A 90 9.97 -30.06 1.39
C LYS A 90 8.96 -31.17 1.15
N VAL A 91 7.83 -31.15 1.84
CA VAL A 91 6.80 -32.19 1.84
C VAL A 91 5.42 -31.57 1.70
N LEU A 92 4.48 -32.30 1.13
CA LEU A 92 3.11 -31.83 0.97
C LEU A 92 2.45 -31.70 2.35
N ASP A 93 1.63 -30.66 2.55
CA ASP A 93 0.86 -30.53 3.79
C ASP A 93 0.04 -31.80 4.06
N PRO A 94 0.10 -32.38 5.27
CA PRO A 94 -0.59 -33.64 5.56
C PRO A 94 -2.11 -33.56 5.38
N ALA A 95 -2.75 -32.45 5.74
CA ALA A 95 -4.19 -32.31 5.59
C ALA A 95 -4.57 -32.22 4.11
N THR A 96 -3.79 -31.47 3.32
CA THR A 96 -3.98 -31.41 1.87
C THR A 96 -3.75 -32.75 1.19
N ARG A 97 -2.75 -33.51 1.64
CA ARG A 97 -2.49 -34.87 1.16
C ARG A 97 -3.69 -35.80 1.40
N GLU A 98 -4.26 -35.76 2.60
CA GLU A 98 -5.46 -36.53 2.93
C GLU A 98 -6.66 -36.10 2.07
N GLU A 99 -6.80 -34.80 1.83
CA GLU A 99 -7.87 -34.27 0.99
C GLU A 99 -7.73 -34.70 -0.48
N LEU A 100 -6.53 -34.70 -1.05
CA LEU A 100 -6.29 -35.19 -2.41
C LEU A 100 -6.72 -36.65 -2.56
N VAL A 101 -6.47 -37.48 -1.54
CA VAL A 101 -6.93 -38.88 -1.50
C VAL A 101 -8.46 -38.93 -1.39
N LYS A 102 -9.06 -38.15 -0.49
CA LYS A 102 -10.51 -38.08 -0.28
C LYS A 102 -11.26 -37.71 -1.56
N LEU A 103 -10.74 -36.71 -2.28
CA LEU A 103 -11.30 -36.21 -3.52
C LEU A 103 -10.91 -37.04 -4.76
N ALA A 104 -10.21 -38.17 -4.56
CA ALA A 104 -9.75 -39.06 -5.61
C ALA A 104 -9.02 -38.33 -6.75
N VAL A 105 -8.15 -37.36 -6.39
CA VAL A 105 -7.46 -36.51 -7.35
C VAL A 105 -6.44 -37.33 -8.15
N THR A 106 -6.46 -37.16 -9.48
CA THR A 106 -5.54 -37.81 -10.43
C THR A 106 -4.72 -36.80 -11.22
N LYS A 107 -5.10 -35.52 -11.19
CA LYS A 107 -4.38 -34.42 -11.82
C LYS A 107 -4.36 -33.19 -10.92
N VAL A 108 -3.19 -32.58 -10.77
CA VAL A 108 -2.99 -31.34 -10.02
C VAL A 108 -2.32 -30.30 -10.90
N TYR A 109 -2.87 -29.10 -10.93
CA TYR A 109 -2.25 -27.93 -11.54
C TYR A 109 -1.55 -27.12 -10.44
N VAL A 110 -0.25 -26.91 -10.56
CA VAL A 110 0.59 -26.26 -9.54
C VAL A 110 0.90 -24.84 -9.99
N THR A 111 0.45 -23.85 -9.22
CA THR A 111 0.46 -22.42 -9.61
C THR A 111 1.65 -21.65 -9.07
N SER A 112 2.76 -22.33 -8.78
CA SER A 112 4.02 -21.71 -8.38
C SER A 112 5.21 -22.50 -8.90
N GLY A 113 6.35 -21.83 -9.08
CA GLY A 113 7.60 -22.50 -9.44
C GLY A 113 8.19 -23.34 -8.30
N THR A 114 9.23 -24.13 -8.60
CA THR A 114 9.88 -25.03 -7.63
C THR A 114 10.60 -24.31 -6.48
N ALA A 115 10.85 -23.01 -6.62
CA ALA A 115 11.36 -22.17 -5.53
C ALA A 115 10.32 -21.94 -4.42
N VAL A 116 9.03 -22.08 -4.73
CA VAL A 116 7.91 -21.84 -3.82
C VAL A 116 7.27 -23.17 -3.39
N ILE A 117 6.93 -24.03 -4.34
CA ILE A 117 6.44 -25.39 -4.08
C ILE A 117 7.56 -26.35 -4.46
N SER A 118 8.30 -26.81 -3.46
CA SER A 118 9.55 -27.52 -3.68
C SER A 118 9.39 -28.80 -4.51
N GLN A 119 10.48 -29.23 -5.15
CA GLN A 119 10.52 -30.49 -5.89
C GLN A 119 10.07 -31.70 -5.05
N GLY A 120 10.34 -31.70 -3.74
CA GLY A 120 9.91 -32.79 -2.85
C GLY A 120 8.38 -32.91 -2.74
N VAL A 121 7.64 -31.80 -2.81
CA VAL A 121 6.17 -31.81 -2.90
C VAL A 121 5.71 -32.42 -4.22
N LEU A 122 6.36 -32.06 -5.33
CA LEU A 122 6.03 -32.59 -6.66
C LEU A 122 6.31 -34.09 -6.77
N ASP A 123 7.42 -34.55 -6.18
CA ASP A 123 7.78 -35.96 -6.12
C ASP A 123 6.77 -36.76 -5.28
N GLU A 124 6.26 -36.18 -4.19
CA GLU A 124 5.21 -36.80 -3.38
C GLU A 124 3.88 -36.93 -4.16
N LEU A 125 3.47 -35.89 -4.89
CA LEU A 125 2.31 -35.97 -5.78
C LEU A 125 2.48 -37.06 -6.85
N ALA A 126 3.66 -37.15 -7.46
CA ALA A 126 3.96 -38.20 -8.44
C ALA A 126 3.92 -39.60 -7.82
N ALA A 127 4.44 -39.77 -6.60
CA ALA A 127 4.37 -41.04 -5.85
C ALA A 127 2.93 -41.44 -5.52
N MET A 128 2.04 -40.46 -5.33
CA MET A 128 0.59 -40.66 -5.20
C MET A 128 -0.10 -40.99 -6.54
N LYS A 129 0.65 -41.10 -7.65
CA LYS A 129 0.16 -41.30 -9.02
C LYS A 129 -0.71 -40.15 -9.54
N ILE A 130 -0.47 -38.94 -9.04
CA ILE A 130 -1.11 -37.73 -9.50
C ILE A 130 -0.28 -37.12 -10.61
N THR A 131 -0.91 -36.80 -11.74
CA THR A 131 -0.27 -36.07 -12.85
C THR A 131 -0.14 -34.60 -12.48
N VAL A 132 1.07 -34.08 -12.47
CA VAL A 132 1.36 -32.67 -12.18
C VAL A 132 1.42 -31.86 -13.48
N VAL A 133 0.72 -30.74 -13.53
CA VAL A 133 0.84 -29.71 -14.57
C VAL A 133 1.40 -28.45 -13.91
N SER A 134 2.63 -28.07 -14.23
CA SER A 134 3.27 -26.87 -13.68
C SER A 134 2.83 -25.63 -14.45
N LEU A 135 2.31 -24.63 -13.74
CA LEU A 135 1.89 -23.34 -14.29
C LEU A 135 2.76 -22.19 -13.78
N GLY A 136 3.64 -22.42 -12.81
CA GLY A 136 4.57 -21.39 -12.32
C GLY A 136 5.50 -20.87 -13.41
N GLY A 137 5.59 -19.55 -13.53
CA GLY A 137 6.57 -18.83 -14.34
C GLY A 137 7.77 -18.35 -13.53
N VAL A 138 8.64 -17.56 -14.16
CA VAL A 138 9.78 -16.88 -13.51
C VAL A 138 9.33 -15.82 -12.51
N ASP A 139 8.13 -15.29 -12.69
CA ASP A 139 7.46 -14.36 -11.79
C ASP A 139 5.94 -14.55 -11.80
N ARG A 140 5.24 -13.74 -11.00
CA ARG A 140 3.78 -13.74 -10.87
C ARG A 140 3.06 -13.32 -12.16
N PHE A 141 3.70 -12.50 -12.99
CA PHE A 141 3.11 -12.01 -14.23
C PHE A 141 3.08 -13.13 -15.26
N GLU A 142 4.21 -13.82 -15.45
CA GLU A 142 4.27 -15.01 -16.30
C GLU A 142 3.39 -16.13 -15.77
N THR A 143 3.34 -16.36 -14.45
CA THR A 143 2.40 -17.34 -13.88
C THR A 143 0.95 -17.01 -14.23
N SER A 144 0.54 -15.75 -14.15
CA SER A 144 -0.83 -15.35 -14.54
C SER A 144 -1.13 -15.62 -16.01
N VAL A 145 -0.13 -15.45 -16.89
CA VAL A 145 -0.23 -15.75 -18.32
C VAL A 145 -0.30 -17.26 -18.56
N ASN A 146 0.54 -18.06 -17.89
CA ASN A 146 0.52 -19.52 -18.00
C ASN A 146 -0.85 -20.10 -17.59
N ILE A 147 -1.48 -19.55 -16.55
CA ILE A 147 -2.84 -19.93 -16.15
C ILE A 147 -3.84 -19.58 -17.26
N ALA A 148 -3.77 -18.39 -17.85
CA ALA A 148 -4.64 -17.97 -18.95
C ALA A 148 -4.44 -18.82 -20.22
N GLU A 149 -3.20 -19.10 -20.60
CA GLU A 149 -2.85 -20.01 -21.70
C GLU A 149 -3.35 -21.42 -21.46
N GLN A 150 -3.29 -21.91 -20.22
CA GLN A 150 -3.81 -23.21 -19.86
C GLN A 150 -5.33 -23.27 -20.05
N MET A 151 -6.07 -22.21 -19.72
CA MET A 151 -7.51 -22.12 -20.01
C MET A 151 -7.80 -22.19 -21.51
N VAL A 152 -7.09 -21.41 -22.32
CA VAL A 152 -7.23 -21.43 -23.80
C VAL A 152 -6.89 -22.81 -24.36
N THR A 153 -5.80 -23.42 -23.90
CA THR A 153 -5.35 -24.76 -24.33
C THR A 153 -6.38 -25.84 -24.03
N LEU A 154 -7.11 -25.72 -22.91
CA LEU A 154 -8.19 -26.63 -22.54
C LEU A 154 -9.50 -26.35 -23.30
N GLY A 155 -9.56 -25.28 -24.09
CA GLY A 155 -10.71 -24.91 -24.90
C GLY A 155 -11.70 -23.98 -24.19
N ALA A 156 -11.27 -23.21 -23.19
CA ALA A 156 -12.10 -22.15 -22.63
C ALA A 156 -12.36 -21.06 -23.69
N SER A 157 -13.62 -20.62 -23.81
CA SER A 157 -13.99 -19.52 -24.70
C SER A 157 -13.67 -18.18 -24.05
N VAL A 158 -12.44 -17.71 -24.22
CA VAL A 158 -11.98 -16.44 -23.64
C VAL A 158 -12.19 -15.30 -24.63
N SER A 159 -13.15 -14.41 -24.35
CA SER A 159 -13.39 -13.19 -25.15
C SER A 159 -13.03 -11.90 -24.42
N LYS A 160 -12.73 -11.99 -23.12
CA LYS A 160 -12.43 -10.87 -22.23
C LYS A 160 -11.43 -11.33 -21.16
N VAL A 161 -10.60 -10.42 -20.66
CA VAL A 161 -9.67 -10.65 -19.54
C VAL A 161 -9.84 -9.60 -18.46
N ALA A 162 -9.63 -10.00 -17.20
CA ALA A 162 -9.46 -9.06 -16.11
C ALA A 162 -7.96 -8.73 -15.95
N VAL A 163 -7.64 -7.50 -15.59
CA VAL A 163 -6.26 -7.04 -15.38
C VAL A 163 -6.17 -6.34 -14.03
N ALA A 164 -5.25 -6.79 -13.18
CA ALA A 164 -5.07 -6.24 -11.83
C ALA A 164 -3.58 -6.00 -11.53
N TYR A 165 -3.31 -5.12 -10.56
CA TYR A 165 -1.94 -4.79 -10.17
C TYR A 165 -1.26 -5.99 -9.49
N GLY A 166 -0.06 -6.36 -9.95
CA GLY A 166 0.62 -7.58 -9.49
C GLY A 166 1.23 -7.49 -8.09
N TRP A 167 1.40 -6.30 -7.52
CA TRP A 167 2.11 -6.12 -6.24
C TRP A 167 1.17 -5.95 -5.04
N LEU A 168 -0.14 -5.92 -5.26
CA LEU A 168 -1.18 -5.94 -4.23
C LEU A 168 -2.23 -7.00 -4.60
N ILE A 169 -2.86 -7.63 -3.62
CA ILE A 169 -3.70 -8.80 -3.85
C ILE A 169 -5.19 -8.46 -3.96
N GLN A 170 -5.61 -7.37 -3.31
CA GLN A 170 -7.03 -7.09 -3.06
C GLN A 170 -7.82 -6.75 -4.32
N ASP A 171 -7.21 -6.05 -5.28
CA ASP A 171 -7.87 -5.71 -6.54
C ASP A 171 -8.16 -6.98 -7.36
N ALA A 172 -7.19 -7.88 -7.48
CA ALA A 172 -7.40 -9.16 -8.15
C ALA A 172 -8.39 -10.06 -7.39
N LEU A 173 -8.33 -10.10 -6.04
CA LEU A 173 -9.30 -10.82 -5.21
C LEU A 173 -10.72 -10.27 -5.38
N SER A 174 -10.86 -8.96 -5.60
CA SER A 174 -12.17 -8.31 -5.75
C SER A 174 -12.93 -8.79 -6.97
N ILE A 175 -12.23 -9.11 -8.07
CA ILE A 175 -12.84 -9.65 -9.29
C ILE A 175 -12.83 -11.18 -9.33
N ALA A 176 -12.08 -11.85 -8.44
CA ALA A 176 -11.77 -13.27 -8.55
C ALA A 176 -13.00 -14.17 -8.76
N SER A 177 -14.06 -14.03 -7.96
CA SER A 177 -15.26 -14.87 -8.11
C SER A 177 -16.07 -14.54 -9.37
N ILE A 178 -16.13 -13.26 -9.77
CA ILE A 178 -16.84 -12.79 -10.97
C ILE A 178 -16.12 -13.26 -12.23
N ALA A 179 -14.81 -13.05 -12.30
CA ALA A 179 -13.97 -13.54 -13.40
C ALA A 179 -14.04 -15.07 -13.50
N SER A 180 -14.06 -15.75 -12.34
CA SER A 180 -14.20 -17.21 -12.30
C SER A 180 -15.54 -17.71 -12.83
N GLN A 181 -16.63 -17.02 -12.49
CA GLN A 181 -17.97 -17.31 -13.01
C GLN A 181 -18.03 -17.08 -14.54
N ALA A 182 -17.39 -16.02 -15.03
CA ALA A 182 -17.38 -15.64 -16.44
C ALA A 182 -16.39 -16.45 -17.30
N SER A 183 -15.59 -17.34 -16.70
CA SER A 183 -14.44 -18.00 -17.38
C SER A 183 -13.47 -16.98 -18.00
N GLU A 184 -13.29 -15.86 -17.31
CA GLU A 184 -12.45 -14.74 -17.69
C GLU A 184 -11.09 -14.87 -16.97
N PRO A 185 -9.98 -15.09 -17.69
CA PRO A 185 -8.65 -15.13 -17.08
C PRO A 185 -8.29 -13.79 -16.45
N ILE A 186 -7.56 -13.84 -15.34
CA ILE A 186 -7.00 -12.66 -14.69
C ILE A 186 -5.51 -12.59 -15.05
N LEU A 187 -5.08 -11.46 -15.62
CA LEU A 187 -3.68 -11.14 -15.88
C LEU A 187 -3.19 -10.14 -14.84
N LEU A 188 -1.94 -10.29 -14.41
CA LEU A 188 -1.29 -9.31 -13.55
C LEU A 188 -0.48 -8.31 -14.39
N THR A 189 -0.41 -7.06 -13.93
CA THR A 189 0.36 -5.99 -14.57
C THR A 189 1.19 -5.20 -13.57
N ASP A 190 2.27 -4.58 -14.02
CA ASP A 190 2.92 -3.50 -13.29
C ASP A 190 2.18 -2.18 -13.53
N SER A 191 2.56 -1.12 -12.81
CA SER A 191 1.88 0.18 -12.86
C SER A 191 1.98 0.85 -14.22
N THR A 192 3.07 0.61 -14.96
CA THR A 192 3.39 1.34 -16.19
C THR A 192 3.10 0.56 -17.47
N GLY A 193 2.99 -0.77 -17.40
CA GLY A 193 2.77 -1.59 -18.60
C GLY A 193 2.57 -3.08 -18.32
N LEU A 194 2.01 -3.76 -19.33
CA LEU A 194 1.89 -5.21 -19.35
C LEU A 194 3.27 -5.85 -19.55
N SER A 195 3.48 -7.02 -18.94
CA SER A 195 4.67 -7.83 -19.23
C SER A 195 4.71 -8.25 -20.70
N SER A 196 5.90 -8.57 -21.22
CA SER A 196 6.04 -9.08 -22.59
C SER A 196 5.26 -10.37 -22.82
N SER A 197 5.13 -11.22 -21.80
CA SER A 197 4.31 -12.44 -21.85
C SER A 197 2.83 -12.11 -21.98
N ALA A 198 2.29 -11.15 -21.22
CA ALA A 198 0.90 -10.74 -21.31
C ALA A 198 0.57 -10.11 -22.67
N GLN A 199 1.46 -9.25 -23.20
CA GLN A 199 1.30 -8.69 -24.54
C GLN A 199 1.28 -9.78 -25.61
N SER A 200 2.19 -10.76 -25.53
CA SER A 200 2.27 -11.87 -26.48
C SER A 200 1.03 -12.76 -26.42
N PHE A 201 0.52 -13.04 -25.20
CA PHE A 201 -0.71 -13.79 -25.00
C PHE A 201 -1.92 -13.11 -25.65
N LEU A 202 -2.10 -11.80 -25.43
CA LEU A 202 -3.21 -11.06 -26.05
C LEU A 202 -3.10 -11.03 -27.58
N GLN A 203 -1.89 -10.86 -28.13
CA GLN A 203 -1.66 -10.89 -29.58
C GLN A 203 -1.96 -12.26 -30.19
N ALA A 204 -1.58 -13.34 -29.52
CA ALA A 204 -1.83 -14.71 -29.96
C ALA A 204 -3.33 -15.09 -29.88
N ASN A 205 -4.12 -14.35 -29.09
CA ASN A 205 -5.52 -14.63 -28.83
C ASN A 205 -6.42 -13.43 -29.24
N PRO A 206 -6.53 -13.10 -30.54
CA PRO A 206 -7.29 -11.93 -31.02
C PRO A 206 -8.81 -12.02 -30.76
N GLY A 207 -9.32 -13.16 -30.28
CA GLY A 207 -10.69 -13.29 -29.79
C GLY A 207 -10.95 -12.55 -28.49
N ILE A 208 -9.90 -12.17 -27.75
CA ILE A 208 -9.96 -11.32 -26.57
C ILE A 208 -10.14 -9.86 -27.03
N THR A 209 -11.36 -9.33 -26.85
CA THR A 209 -11.77 -8.05 -27.47
C THR A 209 -12.12 -6.96 -26.47
N ALA A 210 -12.16 -7.30 -25.18
CA ALA A 210 -12.42 -6.38 -24.08
C ALA A 210 -11.57 -6.75 -22.86
N SER A 211 -11.42 -5.81 -21.93
CA SER A 211 -10.72 -6.04 -20.67
C SER A 211 -11.37 -5.28 -19.51
N ASP A 212 -11.42 -5.88 -18.33
CA ASP A 212 -11.77 -5.19 -17.09
C ASP A 212 -10.50 -4.89 -16.28
N VAL A 213 -10.21 -3.62 -16.05
CA VAL A 213 -9.06 -3.17 -15.27
C VAL A 213 -9.51 -2.91 -13.84
N ILE A 214 -8.98 -3.68 -12.89
CA ILE A 214 -9.36 -3.61 -11.48
C ILE A 214 -8.26 -2.90 -10.71
N GLY A 215 -8.57 -1.71 -10.21
CA GLY A 215 -7.61 -0.85 -9.51
C GLY A 215 -7.52 0.56 -10.11
N GLY A 216 -7.23 1.53 -9.23
CA GLY A 216 -7.15 2.95 -9.57
C GLY A 216 -5.87 3.34 -10.30
N THR A 217 -5.78 4.60 -10.70
CA THR A 217 -4.59 5.18 -11.34
C THR A 217 -3.38 5.30 -10.41
N GLY A 218 -3.56 5.13 -9.09
CA GLY A 218 -2.45 5.03 -8.14
C GLY A 218 -1.61 3.75 -8.29
N VAL A 219 -2.19 2.67 -8.84
CA VAL A 219 -1.54 1.36 -8.99
C VAL A 219 -1.45 0.87 -10.43
N ILE A 220 -2.36 1.27 -11.32
CA ILE A 220 -2.37 0.92 -12.75
C ILE A 220 -2.56 2.20 -13.58
N TYR A 221 -1.53 2.65 -14.29
CA TYR A 221 -1.57 3.88 -15.09
C TYR A 221 -2.30 3.69 -16.41
N ASP A 222 -2.70 4.80 -17.03
CA ASP A 222 -3.40 4.77 -18.32
C ASP A 222 -2.54 4.24 -19.47
N SER A 223 -1.21 4.21 -19.29
CA SER A 223 -0.29 3.54 -20.21
C SER A 223 -0.56 2.03 -20.33
N VAL A 224 -1.10 1.38 -19.29
CA VAL A 224 -1.54 -0.02 -19.33
C VAL A 224 -2.82 -0.15 -20.14
N LEU A 225 -3.80 0.76 -19.95
CA LEU A 225 -5.07 0.74 -20.68
C LEU A 225 -4.84 0.87 -22.19
N ALA A 226 -3.87 1.69 -22.60
CA ALA A 226 -3.49 1.82 -24.01
C ALA A 226 -2.96 0.52 -24.65
N GLN A 227 -2.58 -0.49 -23.84
CA GLN A 227 -2.10 -1.80 -24.30
C GLN A 227 -3.19 -2.87 -24.28
N LEU A 228 -4.40 -2.54 -23.81
CA LEU A 228 -5.49 -3.49 -23.61
C LEU A 228 -6.60 -3.31 -24.64
N PRO A 229 -7.27 -4.40 -25.06
CA PRO A 229 -8.45 -4.30 -25.91
C PRO A 229 -9.62 -3.76 -25.09
N THR A 230 -10.23 -2.66 -25.58
CA THR A 230 -11.45 -2.02 -25.03
C THR A 230 -11.54 -2.05 -23.49
N PRO A 231 -10.61 -1.38 -22.77
CA PRO A 231 -10.54 -1.50 -21.32
C PRO A 231 -11.65 -0.73 -20.60
N THR A 232 -12.25 -1.35 -19.58
CA THR A 232 -13.18 -0.72 -18.62
C THR A 232 -12.55 -0.74 -17.23
N ARG A 233 -12.42 0.41 -16.57
CA ARG A 233 -11.78 0.51 -15.25
C ARG A 233 -12.79 0.46 -14.11
N HIS A 234 -12.55 -0.41 -13.13
CA HIS A 234 -13.31 -0.56 -11.89
C HIS A 234 -12.41 -0.29 -10.68
N PHE A 235 -12.68 0.77 -9.91
CA PHE A 235 -11.81 1.17 -8.82
C PHE A 235 -12.53 1.99 -7.75
N GLY A 236 -11.94 1.99 -6.56
CA GLY A 236 -12.25 2.93 -5.49
C GLY A 236 -10.98 3.54 -4.90
N MET A 237 -11.12 4.32 -3.82
CA MET A 237 -10.00 5.01 -3.15
C MET A 237 -9.05 4.02 -2.46
N THR A 238 -9.62 3.00 -1.84
CA THR A 238 -8.90 1.88 -1.23
C THR A 238 -9.22 0.58 -1.97
N ALA A 239 -8.42 -0.45 -1.70
CA ALA A 239 -8.70 -1.82 -2.10
C ALA A 239 -10.13 -2.30 -1.75
N TYR A 240 -10.68 -1.87 -0.61
CA TYR A 240 -12.02 -2.26 -0.16
C TYR A 240 -13.12 -1.44 -0.86
N ASP A 241 -12.83 -0.19 -1.24
CA ASP A 241 -13.71 0.59 -2.12
C ASP A 241 -13.72 0.02 -3.55
N THR A 242 -12.58 -0.48 -4.04
CA THR A 242 -12.52 -1.25 -5.30
C THR A 242 -13.38 -2.50 -5.20
N ASN A 243 -13.32 -3.25 -4.09
CA ASN A 243 -14.20 -4.40 -3.86
C ASN A 243 -15.68 -4.02 -3.92
N ASP A 244 -16.09 -2.96 -3.25
CA ASP A 244 -17.47 -2.45 -3.30
C ASP A 244 -17.87 -2.01 -4.72
N LYS A 245 -17.00 -1.28 -5.43
CA LYS A 245 -17.26 -0.85 -6.81
C LYS A 245 -17.42 -2.03 -7.76
N VAL A 246 -16.55 -3.03 -7.67
CA VAL A 246 -16.66 -4.26 -8.48
C VAL A 246 -17.96 -4.98 -8.17
N ILE A 247 -18.33 -5.17 -6.91
CA ILE A 247 -19.59 -5.82 -6.54
C ILE A 247 -20.81 -5.06 -7.10
N LYS A 248 -20.78 -3.72 -7.07
CA LYS A 248 -21.84 -2.86 -7.62
C LYS A 248 -21.94 -2.95 -9.14
N ASP A 249 -20.82 -2.86 -9.85
CA ASP A 249 -20.78 -2.87 -11.32
C ASP A 249 -21.24 -4.21 -11.89
N PHE A 250 -20.94 -5.30 -11.19
CA PHE A 250 -21.30 -6.66 -11.58
C PHE A 250 -22.55 -7.19 -10.87
N ALA A 251 -23.30 -6.35 -10.15
CA ALA A 251 -24.44 -6.77 -9.33
C ALA A 251 -25.51 -7.55 -10.10
N THR A 252 -25.67 -7.28 -11.40
CA THR A 252 -26.63 -7.99 -12.27
C THR A 252 -26.22 -9.42 -12.59
N SER A 253 -24.94 -9.77 -12.42
CA SER A 253 -24.39 -11.12 -12.62
C SER A 253 -24.25 -11.90 -11.30
N LEU A 254 -24.61 -11.27 -10.18
CA LEU A 254 -24.47 -11.80 -8.84
C LEU A 254 -25.83 -12.20 -8.22
N GLU A 255 -25.80 -13.24 -7.40
CA GLU A 255 -26.89 -13.63 -6.51
C GLU A 255 -26.50 -13.32 -5.06
N PHE A 256 -27.42 -12.66 -4.33
CA PHE A 256 -27.20 -12.24 -2.95
C PHE A 256 -27.84 -13.20 -1.92
N ASN A 257 -28.28 -14.38 -2.35
CA ASN A 257 -28.80 -15.42 -1.44
C ASN A 257 -27.69 -16.04 -0.58
N GLN A 258 -26.47 -16.07 -1.12
CA GLN A 258 -25.27 -16.48 -0.43
C GLN A 258 -24.21 -15.40 -0.66
N VAL A 259 -23.53 -14.99 0.40
CA VAL A 259 -22.44 -14.01 0.35
C VAL A 259 -21.24 -14.60 1.08
N TYR A 260 -20.05 -14.42 0.53
CA TYR A 260 -18.81 -14.80 1.21
C TYR A 260 -18.10 -13.56 1.69
N LEU A 261 -17.57 -13.60 2.91
CA LEU A 261 -16.75 -12.56 3.50
C LEU A 261 -15.36 -13.13 3.80
N ALA A 262 -14.32 -12.46 3.33
CA ALA A 262 -12.94 -12.89 3.53
C ALA A 262 -12.03 -11.71 3.87
N ASN A 263 -10.92 -12.01 4.56
CA ASN A 263 -9.93 -11.00 4.91
C ASN A 263 -9.02 -10.68 3.70
N GLY A 264 -9.05 -9.45 3.23
CA GLY A 264 -8.25 -8.96 2.10
C GLY A 264 -6.79 -8.63 2.44
N VAL A 265 -6.42 -8.51 3.73
CA VAL A 265 -5.02 -8.35 4.15
C VAL A 265 -4.27 -9.68 4.02
N THR A 266 -4.88 -10.76 4.49
CA THR A 266 -4.28 -12.11 4.40
C THR A 266 -4.56 -12.76 3.04
N GLY A 267 -5.74 -12.57 2.46
CA GLY A 267 -6.12 -12.95 1.10
C GLY A 267 -6.23 -14.45 0.79
N ILE A 268 -5.59 -15.32 1.58
CA ILE A 268 -5.47 -16.75 1.29
C ILE A 268 -6.82 -17.50 1.31
N ASP A 269 -7.72 -17.10 2.21
CA ASP A 269 -9.06 -17.67 2.32
C ASP A 269 -9.98 -17.16 1.19
N ALA A 270 -9.79 -15.90 0.76
CA ALA A 270 -10.50 -15.34 -0.38
C ALA A 270 -10.09 -16.04 -1.69
N LEU A 271 -8.79 -16.29 -1.86
CA LEU A 271 -8.25 -17.03 -3.00
C LEU A 271 -8.87 -18.42 -3.10
N SER A 272 -8.81 -19.21 -2.03
CA SER A 272 -9.37 -20.57 -2.02
C SER A 272 -10.90 -20.59 -2.15
N GLY A 273 -11.58 -19.54 -1.67
CA GLY A 273 -13.02 -19.35 -1.78
C GLY A 273 -13.54 -18.90 -3.14
N ALA A 274 -12.71 -18.33 -4.01
CA ALA A 274 -13.14 -17.77 -5.29
C ALA A 274 -13.93 -18.76 -6.17
N PRO A 275 -13.52 -20.04 -6.32
CA PRO A 275 -14.27 -20.99 -7.14
C PRO A 275 -15.63 -21.38 -6.54
N LEU A 276 -15.72 -21.48 -5.20
CA LEU A 276 -16.98 -21.74 -4.52
C LEU A 276 -17.95 -20.56 -4.66
N ALA A 277 -17.44 -19.33 -4.49
CA ALA A 277 -18.21 -18.11 -4.71
C ALA A 277 -18.72 -18.01 -6.15
N ALA A 278 -17.89 -18.36 -7.14
CA ALA A 278 -18.31 -18.44 -8.54
C ALA A 278 -19.42 -19.48 -8.77
N GLN A 279 -19.32 -20.65 -8.14
CA GLN A 279 -20.32 -21.73 -8.25
C GLN A 279 -21.70 -21.30 -7.75
N THR A 280 -21.77 -20.49 -6.70
CA THR A 280 -23.03 -19.94 -6.16
C THR A 280 -23.39 -18.57 -6.72
N LYS A 281 -22.63 -18.08 -7.72
CA LYS A 281 -22.78 -16.75 -8.31
C LYS A 281 -22.70 -15.60 -7.28
N SER A 282 -21.91 -15.80 -6.24
CA SER A 282 -21.75 -14.86 -5.14
C SER A 282 -20.51 -14.00 -5.32
N ALA A 283 -20.58 -12.78 -4.80
CA ALA A 283 -19.39 -11.98 -4.57
C ALA A 283 -18.60 -12.49 -3.36
N ILE A 284 -17.30 -12.18 -3.35
CA ILE A 284 -16.51 -12.16 -2.13
C ILE A 284 -16.40 -10.71 -1.68
N VAL A 285 -17.01 -10.42 -0.53
CA VAL A 285 -16.82 -9.17 0.20
C VAL A 285 -15.46 -9.26 0.89
N LEU A 286 -14.63 -8.24 0.71
CA LEU A 286 -13.34 -8.12 1.38
C LEU A 286 -13.45 -7.21 2.61
N THR A 287 -12.78 -7.61 3.68
CA THR A 287 -12.58 -6.83 4.91
C THR A 287 -11.11 -6.80 5.29
N ASP A 288 -10.67 -5.81 6.05
CA ASP A 288 -9.34 -5.79 6.66
C ASP A 288 -9.23 -6.63 7.95
N GLY A 289 -10.34 -7.17 8.45
CA GLY A 289 -10.38 -7.90 9.71
C GLY A 289 -10.48 -7.00 10.96
N VAL A 290 -10.63 -5.68 10.77
CA VAL A 290 -10.78 -4.68 11.83
C VAL A 290 -12.08 -3.90 11.66
N THR A 291 -12.29 -3.31 10.47
CA THR A 291 -13.39 -2.40 10.15
C THR A 291 -14.60 -3.15 9.59
N SER A 292 -15.78 -2.52 9.61
CA SER A 292 -16.94 -3.04 8.87
C SER A 292 -16.64 -3.06 7.37
N PRO A 293 -16.95 -4.15 6.64
CA PRO A 293 -16.61 -4.25 5.22
C PRO A 293 -17.28 -3.14 4.41
N VAL A 294 -16.52 -2.41 3.59
CA VAL A 294 -17.02 -1.27 2.79
C VAL A 294 -18.22 -1.66 1.92
N ALA A 295 -18.16 -2.82 1.26
CA ALA A 295 -19.25 -3.33 0.43
C ALA A 295 -20.47 -3.83 1.24
N GLY A 296 -20.36 -3.91 2.57
CA GLY A 296 -21.35 -4.51 3.45
C GLY A 296 -22.72 -3.86 3.36
N ALA A 297 -22.78 -2.53 3.24
CA ALA A 297 -24.04 -1.79 3.11
C ALA A 297 -24.79 -2.16 1.81
N PHE A 298 -24.09 -2.12 0.68
CA PHE A 298 -24.67 -2.43 -0.63
C PHE A 298 -25.13 -3.89 -0.69
N VAL A 299 -24.28 -4.81 -0.25
CA VAL A 299 -24.57 -6.25 -0.23
C VAL A 299 -25.79 -6.52 0.64
N LYS A 300 -25.82 -6.00 1.86
CA LYS A 300 -26.95 -6.19 2.79
C LYS A 300 -28.26 -5.62 2.25
N GLY A 301 -28.21 -4.50 1.53
CA GLY A 301 -29.38 -3.92 0.86
C GLY A 301 -29.97 -4.80 -0.25
N ASN A 302 -29.19 -5.69 -0.84
CA ASN A 302 -29.63 -6.62 -1.89
C ASN A 302 -29.95 -8.03 -1.35
N MET A 303 -29.66 -8.32 -0.08
CA MET A 303 -29.95 -9.60 0.55
C MET A 303 -31.42 -9.72 0.98
N SER A 304 -31.99 -10.91 0.79
CA SER A 304 -33.25 -11.29 1.44
C SER A 304 -33.03 -11.77 2.89
N ALA A 305 -34.09 -11.83 3.70
CA ALA A 305 -34.03 -12.35 5.07
C ALA A 305 -33.60 -13.83 5.17
N ALA A 306 -33.70 -14.60 4.08
CA ALA A 306 -33.25 -15.99 4.02
C ALA A 306 -31.78 -16.14 3.60
N SER A 307 -31.11 -15.03 3.25
CA SER A 307 -29.75 -15.05 2.73
C SER A 307 -28.72 -15.31 3.83
N VAL A 308 -27.62 -15.96 3.48
CA VAL A 308 -26.55 -16.32 4.43
C VAL A 308 -25.27 -15.56 4.07
N VAL A 309 -24.61 -15.02 5.09
CA VAL A 309 -23.21 -14.55 4.98
C VAL A 309 -22.31 -15.58 5.61
N THR A 310 -21.39 -16.10 4.81
CA THR A 310 -20.41 -17.11 5.18
C THR A 310 -19.03 -16.50 5.29
N ALA A 311 -18.45 -16.53 6.49
CA ALA A 311 -17.06 -16.17 6.69
C ALA A 311 -16.14 -17.26 6.12
N LEU A 312 -15.16 -16.85 5.32
CA LEU A 312 -14.04 -17.68 4.87
C LEU A 312 -12.87 -17.38 5.80
N GLY A 313 -12.51 -18.38 6.62
CA GLY A 313 -11.49 -18.24 7.65
C GLY A 313 -12.05 -18.20 9.07
N GLY A 314 -11.13 -18.38 10.03
CA GLY A 314 -11.44 -18.38 11.46
C GLY A 314 -11.82 -16.99 12.00
N GLU A 315 -12.29 -16.96 13.24
CA GLU A 315 -12.72 -15.72 13.92
C GLU A 315 -11.61 -14.66 14.01
N ALA A 316 -10.35 -15.09 14.04
CA ALA A 316 -9.19 -14.21 14.12
C ALA A 316 -8.92 -13.42 12.83
N VAL A 317 -9.43 -13.89 11.68
CA VAL A 317 -9.23 -13.20 10.38
C VAL A 317 -10.52 -12.57 9.87
N VAL A 318 -11.67 -13.15 10.19
CA VAL A 318 -13.00 -12.59 9.91
C VAL A 318 -13.86 -12.75 11.16
N SER A 319 -14.11 -11.66 11.87
CA SER A 319 -14.88 -11.69 13.10
C SER A 319 -16.39 -11.87 12.86
N GLU A 320 -17.12 -12.37 13.87
CA GLU A 320 -18.58 -12.51 13.81
C GLU A 320 -19.29 -11.17 13.65
N SER A 321 -18.74 -10.08 14.19
CA SER A 321 -19.30 -8.74 14.00
C SER A 321 -19.27 -8.33 12.53
N GLN A 322 -18.15 -8.57 11.85
CA GLN A 322 -17.98 -8.29 10.42
C GLN A 322 -18.83 -9.21 9.55
N ARG A 323 -18.92 -10.50 9.89
CA ARG A 323 -19.76 -11.48 9.16
C ARG A 323 -21.22 -11.04 9.06
N ASN A 324 -21.73 -10.29 10.05
CA ASN A 324 -23.11 -9.78 10.00
C ASN A 324 -23.31 -8.56 9.07
N LEU A 325 -22.25 -8.16 8.33
CA LEU A 325 -22.21 -6.99 7.45
C LEU A 325 -22.80 -5.76 8.17
N GLY A 326 -22.38 -5.56 9.42
CA GLY A 326 -22.92 -4.52 10.29
C GLY A 326 -22.67 -3.13 9.73
N VAL A 327 -23.71 -2.49 9.19
CA VAL A 327 -23.76 -1.04 8.97
C VAL A 327 -23.96 -0.33 10.31
N GLY A 328 -22.93 -0.32 11.14
CA GLY A 328 -22.73 0.84 12.01
C GLY A 328 -22.51 2.05 11.10
N ALA A 329 -22.91 3.26 11.53
CA ALA A 329 -22.35 4.46 10.93
C ALA A 329 -20.83 4.27 10.85
N VAL A 330 -20.21 4.56 9.70
CA VAL A 330 -18.75 4.63 9.61
C VAL A 330 -18.33 5.48 10.78
N ASP A 331 -17.61 4.88 11.72
CA ASP A 331 -17.21 5.61 12.90
C ASP A 331 -16.30 6.73 12.39
N ALA A 332 -16.69 7.98 12.58
CA ALA A 332 -15.85 9.11 12.21
C ALA A 332 -14.47 9.01 12.87
N SER A 333 -14.37 8.29 14.00
CA SER A 333 -13.10 7.94 14.64
C SER A 333 -12.25 6.97 13.81
N GLU A 334 -12.86 6.01 13.11
CA GLU A 334 -12.22 5.01 12.26
C GLU A 334 -11.78 5.60 10.92
N GLN A 335 -12.61 6.43 10.29
CA GLN A 335 -12.19 7.21 9.12
C GLN A 335 -11.05 8.17 9.45
N THR A 336 -11.13 8.82 10.61
CA THR A 336 -10.03 9.66 11.12
C THR A 336 -8.78 8.82 11.37
N ALA A 337 -8.91 7.57 11.85
CA ALA A 337 -7.78 6.67 12.04
C ALA A 337 -7.13 6.26 10.70
N ILE A 338 -7.92 5.97 9.65
CA ILE A 338 -7.40 5.62 8.31
C ILE A 338 -6.61 6.79 7.71
N VAL A 339 -7.18 8.00 7.73
CA VAL A 339 -6.49 9.21 7.23
C VAL A 339 -5.26 9.50 8.09
N GLY A 340 -5.37 9.34 9.42
CA GLY A 340 -4.26 9.47 10.34
C GLY A 340 -3.11 8.51 10.02
N LYS A 341 -3.40 7.25 9.73
CA LYS A 341 -2.41 6.24 9.35
C LYS A 341 -1.73 6.56 8.01
N LYS A 342 -2.48 7.03 7.01
CA LYS A 342 -1.91 7.50 5.73
C LYS A 342 -0.96 8.67 5.92
N ILE A 343 -1.30 9.62 6.78
CA ILE A 343 -0.41 10.72 7.13
C ILE A 343 0.87 10.19 7.80
N GLU A 344 0.76 9.22 8.72
CA GLU A 344 1.94 8.59 9.34
C GLU A 344 2.84 7.88 8.33
N ASP A 345 2.26 7.06 7.46
CA ASP A 345 3.02 6.30 6.47
C ASP A 345 3.73 7.23 5.49
N MET A 346 3.04 8.29 5.04
CA MET A 346 3.66 9.28 4.17
C MET A 346 4.75 10.08 4.88
N ALA A 347 4.53 10.50 6.14
CA ALA A 347 5.53 11.23 6.90
C ALA A 347 6.82 10.41 7.07
N ASN A 348 6.69 9.13 7.46
CA ASN A 348 7.82 8.23 7.62
C ASN A 348 8.53 7.95 6.28
N LYS A 349 7.79 7.77 5.18
CA LYS A 349 8.38 7.63 3.83
C LYS A 349 9.28 8.80 3.46
N PHE A 350 9.02 9.99 4.00
CA PHE A 350 9.76 11.23 3.70
C PHE A 350 10.66 11.71 4.84
N ASP A 351 10.91 10.87 5.85
CA ASP A 351 11.71 11.18 7.04
C ASP A 351 11.28 12.48 7.75
N ILE A 352 9.97 12.66 7.89
CA ILE A 352 9.30 13.74 8.61
C ILE A 352 8.64 13.14 9.85
N PRO A 353 8.77 13.71 11.06
CA PRO A 353 8.02 13.25 12.23
C PRO A 353 6.51 13.22 11.94
N PRO A 354 5.84 12.05 12.01
CA PRO A 354 4.41 11.93 11.75
C PRO A 354 3.53 12.94 12.49
N VAL A 355 3.83 13.23 13.75
CA VAL A 355 3.14 14.23 14.57
C VAL A 355 3.17 15.63 13.96
N LEU A 356 4.27 16.00 13.30
CA LEU A 356 4.43 17.28 12.65
C LEU A 356 3.52 17.36 11.41
N LEU A 357 3.57 16.34 10.56
CA LEU A 357 2.75 16.31 9.35
C LEU A 357 1.26 16.27 9.70
N LYS A 358 0.88 15.51 10.74
CA LYS A 358 -0.49 15.49 11.28
C LYS A 358 -0.96 16.86 11.76
N ALA A 359 -0.09 17.64 12.42
CA ALA A 359 -0.44 18.97 12.89
C ALA A 359 -0.59 19.97 11.73
N ILE A 360 0.31 19.92 10.75
CA ILE A 360 0.22 20.71 9.51
C ILE A 360 -1.08 20.39 8.78
N ALA A 361 -1.32 19.13 8.41
CA ALA A 361 -2.54 18.71 7.71
C ALA A 361 -3.82 19.11 8.46
N HIS A 362 -3.80 19.10 9.80
CA HIS A 362 -4.95 19.48 10.59
C HIS A 362 -5.21 20.99 10.56
N LEU A 363 -4.16 21.82 10.59
CA LEU A 363 -4.33 23.27 10.48
C LEU A 363 -4.68 23.71 9.07
N GLU A 364 -4.15 23.03 8.06
CA GLU A 364 -4.42 23.32 6.66
C GLU A 364 -5.88 23.02 6.29
N SER A 365 -6.38 21.84 6.65
CA SER A 365 -7.68 21.38 6.15
C SER A 365 -8.57 20.71 7.20
N GLY A 366 -8.09 20.51 8.42
CA GLY A 366 -8.74 19.63 9.38
C GLY A 366 -8.68 18.16 8.98
N TRP A 367 -7.66 17.76 8.18
CA TRP A 367 -7.52 16.44 7.54
C TRP A 367 -8.51 16.18 6.39
N LYS A 368 -8.99 17.23 5.72
CA LYS A 368 -9.96 17.10 4.61
C LYS A 368 -9.27 17.14 3.26
N GLN A 369 -9.33 16.02 2.54
CA GLN A 369 -9.03 15.99 1.11
C GLN A 369 -10.25 16.43 0.27
N TYR A 370 -11.44 16.08 0.71
CA TYR A 370 -12.71 16.35 0.03
C TYR A 370 -13.66 17.11 0.94
N GLU A 371 -14.67 17.74 0.36
CA GLU A 371 -15.81 18.24 1.12
C GLU A 371 -16.54 17.07 1.80
N LEU A 372 -17.21 17.36 2.93
CA LEU A 372 -17.96 16.35 3.66
C LEU A 372 -19.45 16.49 3.35
N ASP A 373 -20.13 15.36 3.16
CA ASP A 373 -21.58 15.30 3.08
C ASP A 373 -22.19 15.81 4.41
N PRO A 374 -23.07 16.82 4.38
CA PRO A 374 -23.59 17.45 5.60
C PRO A 374 -24.54 16.55 6.40
N THR A 375 -25.02 15.45 5.80
CA THR A 375 -25.95 14.50 6.41
C THR A 375 -25.21 13.31 7.00
N THR A 376 -24.21 12.79 6.28
CA THR A 376 -23.50 11.56 6.66
C THR A 376 -22.13 11.81 7.28
N GLY A 377 -21.54 13.00 7.09
CA GLY A 377 -20.18 13.34 7.52
C GLY A 377 -19.08 12.67 6.69
N LEU A 378 -19.44 11.93 5.64
CA LEU A 378 -18.49 11.22 4.78
C LEU A 378 -17.90 12.12 3.69
N PRO A 379 -16.65 11.89 3.24
CA PRO A 379 -16.04 12.60 2.12
C PRO A 379 -16.81 12.40 0.80
N LEU A 380 -17.10 13.50 0.12
CA LEU A 380 -17.63 13.55 -1.24
C LEU A 380 -16.45 13.49 -2.22
N THR A 381 -16.02 12.29 -2.60
CA THR A 381 -14.78 12.07 -3.37
C THR A 381 -14.76 12.70 -4.77
N ASP A 382 -15.91 13.17 -5.26
CA ASP A 382 -16.08 13.96 -6.49
C ASP A 382 -16.01 15.49 -6.24
N GLN A 383 -15.92 15.93 -4.99
CA GLN A 383 -15.86 17.32 -4.56
C GLN A 383 -14.58 17.57 -3.74
N PRO A 384 -13.45 17.87 -4.38
CA PRO A 384 -12.20 18.16 -3.68
C PRO A 384 -12.36 19.38 -2.77
N PHE A 385 -11.71 19.35 -1.61
CA PHE A 385 -11.64 20.51 -0.73
C PHE A 385 -10.71 21.55 -1.35
N ILE A 386 -11.24 22.71 -1.74
CA ILE A 386 -10.47 23.82 -2.31
C ILE A 386 -10.76 25.08 -1.50
N SER A 387 -9.74 25.64 -0.86
CA SER A 387 -9.88 26.87 -0.08
C SER A 387 -10.09 28.11 -0.95
N LYS A 388 -10.46 29.21 -0.29
CA LYS A 388 -10.71 30.51 -0.96
C LYS A 388 -9.49 31.07 -1.70
N ASP A 389 -8.29 30.75 -1.24
CA ASP A 389 -7.00 31.12 -1.83
C ASP A 389 -6.47 30.08 -2.84
N GLY A 390 -7.26 29.04 -3.15
CA GLY A 390 -6.95 28.05 -4.18
C GLY A 390 -6.03 26.92 -3.73
N GLY A 391 -5.83 26.76 -2.42
CA GLY A 391 -5.17 25.58 -1.84
C GLY A 391 -6.05 24.33 -2.01
N ILE A 392 -5.45 23.23 -2.46
CA ILE A 392 -6.17 22.00 -2.80
C ILE A 392 -5.86 20.91 -1.77
N GLY A 393 -6.91 20.27 -1.26
CA GLY A 393 -6.86 19.01 -0.54
C GLY A 393 -6.24 19.09 0.85
N ILE A 394 -5.82 17.95 1.37
CA ILE A 394 -5.47 17.79 2.79
C ILE A 394 -4.26 18.65 3.22
N MET A 395 -3.31 18.86 2.31
CA MET A 395 -2.10 19.67 2.52
C MET A 395 -2.23 21.11 1.99
N GLN A 396 -3.39 21.49 1.43
CA GLN A 396 -3.67 22.82 0.86
C GLN A 396 -2.63 23.30 -0.15
N ILE A 397 -2.31 22.44 -1.12
CA ILE A 397 -1.31 22.76 -2.15
C ILE A 397 -1.89 23.76 -3.14
N SER A 398 -1.23 24.91 -3.32
CA SER A 398 -1.64 25.93 -4.29
C SER A 398 -0.90 25.74 -5.63
N PRO A 399 -1.58 25.34 -6.72
CA PRO A 399 -0.94 25.13 -8.02
C PRO A 399 -0.31 26.40 -8.61
N ALA A 400 -0.77 27.57 -8.20
CA ALA A 400 -0.18 28.84 -8.61
C ALA A 400 1.29 28.98 -8.17
N ASN A 401 1.64 28.37 -7.03
CA ASN A 401 2.99 28.38 -6.49
C ASN A 401 3.83 27.17 -6.93
N TYR A 402 3.17 26.10 -7.39
CA TYR A 402 3.80 24.84 -7.75
C TYR A 402 3.21 24.27 -9.06
N PRO A 403 3.42 24.95 -10.20
CA PRO A 403 2.85 24.56 -11.49
C PRO A 403 3.39 23.23 -12.03
N GLU A 404 4.45 22.69 -11.44
CA GLU A 404 5.03 21.39 -11.80
C GLU A 404 4.20 20.18 -11.36
N TYR A 405 3.26 20.35 -10.42
CA TYR A 405 2.43 19.25 -9.92
C TYR A 405 1.10 19.14 -10.65
N ASP A 406 0.61 17.89 -10.76
CA ASP A 406 -0.62 17.57 -11.47
C ASP A 406 -1.85 18.00 -10.66
N VAL A 407 -2.54 19.03 -11.15
CA VAL A 407 -3.71 19.62 -10.48
C VAL A 407 -4.87 18.64 -10.33
N GLU A 408 -5.08 17.75 -11.29
CA GLU A 408 -6.19 16.80 -11.23
C GLU A 408 -5.90 15.70 -10.21
N LYS A 409 -4.64 15.26 -10.11
CA LYS A 409 -4.22 14.36 -9.01
C LYS A 409 -4.28 15.06 -7.65
N LEU A 410 -3.88 16.33 -7.54
CA LEU A 410 -3.98 17.07 -6.26
C LEU A 410 -5.41 17.11 -5.73
N LYS A 411 -6.42 17.18 -6.62
CA LYS A 411 -7.85 17.16 -6.28
C LYS A 411 -8.33 15.75 -5.93
N SER A 412 -7.96 14.76 -6.75
CA SER A 412 -8.60 13.44 -6.73
C SER A 412 -7.86 12.38 -5.92
N ASP A 413 -6.58 12.58 -5.59
CA ASP A 413 -5.71 11.59 -4.96
C ASP A 413 -5.12 12.13 -3.64
N LEU A 414 -5.58 11.55 -2.52
CA LEU A 414 -5.11 11.86 -1.18
C LEU A 414 -3.61 11.59 -1.00
N ASP A 415 -3.12 10.46 -1.52
CA ASP A 415 -1.73 10.04 -1.32
C ASP A 415 -0.80 10.95 -2.15
N TYR A 416 -1.20 11.33 -3.36
CA TYR A 416 -0.48 12.33 -4.15
C TYR A 416 -0.46 13.70 -3.46
N ASN A 417 -1.58 14.15 -2.89
CA ASN A 417 -1.63 15.43 -2.16
C ASN A 417 -0.70 15.43 -0.93
N LEU A 418 -0.72 14.36 -0.14
CA LEU A 418 0.19 14.15 1.00
C LEU A 418 1.65 14.08 0.55
N GLU A 419 1.95 13.33 -0.51
CA GLU A 419 3.30 13.21 -1.06
C GLU A 419 3.84 14.58 -1.51
N VAL A 420 3.05 15.36 -2.25
CA VAL A 420 3.44 16.71 -2.68
C VAL A 420 3.67 17.63 -1.48
N GLY A 421 2.80 17.58 -0.46
CA GLY A 421 3.00 18.31 0.79
C GLY A 421 4.31 17.95 1.50
N CYS A 422 4.64 16.66 1.59
CA CYS A 422 5.91 16.19 2.16
C CYS A 422 7.12 16.66 1.36
N ARG A 423 7.05 16.60 0.03
CA ARG A 423 8.11 17.10 -0.87
C ARG A 423 8.33 18.61 -0.70
N ILE A 424 7.25 19.38 -0.63
CA ILE A 424 7.32 20.82 -0.37
C ILE A 424 7.95 21.08 0.99
N LEU A 425 7.51 20.39 2.05
CA LEU A 425 8.06 20.58 3.39
C LEU A 425 9.57 20.23 3.45
N ASN A 426 10.00 19.13 2.82
CA ASN A 426 11.42 18.79 2.68
C ASN A 426 12.20 19.83 1.85
N ASN A 427 11.57 20.42 0.82
CA ASN A 427 12.17 21.56 0.11
C ASN A 427 12.27 22.81 1.00
N LYS A 428 11.33 23.04 1.94
CA LYS A 428 11.43 24.13 2.92
C LYS A 428 12.47 23.86 3.99
N TRP A 429 12.67 22.60 4.38
CA TRP A 429 13.79 22.18 5.24
C TRP A 429 15.16 22.48 4.61
N ARG A 430 15.23 22.38 3.27
CA ARG A 430 16.40 22.80 2.49
C ARG A 430 16.57 24.31 2.42
N ALA A 431 15.48 25.07 2.48
CA ALA A 431 15.52 26.52 2.40
C ALA A 431 16.25 27.14 3.60
N TYR A 432 16.59 28.42 3.43
CA TYR A 432 17.13 29.25 4.49
C TYR A 432 15.99 29.95 5.23
N PRO A 433 16.14 30.15 6.55
CA PRO A 433 17.37 30.00 7.34
C PRO A 433 17.52 28.64 8.05
N LYS A 434 18.67 28.39 8.71
CA LYS A 434 19.00 27.08 9.33
C LYS A 434 18.86 27.08 10.85
N ILE A 435 18.44 25.94 11.39
CA ILE A 435 18.34 25.70 12.83
C ILE A 435 18.95 24.34 13.20
N GLY A 436 19.73 24.33 14.26
CA GLY A 436 20.27 23.12 14.86
C GLY A 436 21.28 22.33 14.04
N ASP A 437 21.44 21.08 14.46
CA ASP A 437 22.31 20.07 13.87
C ASP A 437 21.69 19.35 12.67
N GLY A 438 20.43 19.66 12.33
CA GLY A 438 19.72 18.98 11.25
C GLY A 438 19.22 17.58 11.61
N ASN A 439 19.22 17.19 12.89
CA ASN A 439 18.51 15.99 13.33
C ASN A 439 17.02 16.12 13.00
N ARG A 440 16.53 15.27 12.09
CA ARG A 440 15.16 15.28 11.56
C ARG A 440 14.15 14.80 12.58
N ASN A 441 14.56 14.08 13.62
CA ASN A 441 13.65 13.70 14.69
C ASN A 441 13.62 14.73 15.83
N VAL A 442 14.37 15.83 15.75
CA VAL A 442 14.27 16.94 16.70
C VAL A 442 13.26 17.95 16.14
N LEU A 443 12.16 18.16 16.86
CA LEU A 443 11.02 18.94 16.37
C LEU A 443 11.40 20.40 16.12
N GLU A 444 12.18 21.02 17.00
CA GLU A 444 12.62 22.41 16.86
C GLU A 444 13.39 22.66 15.56
N ASN A 445 14.10 21.65 15.05
CA ASN A 445 14.85 21.78 13.81
C ASN A 445 13.93 22.00 12.59
N TRP A 446 12.63 21.68 12.70
CA TRP A 446 11.64 21.89 11.64
C TRP A 446 11.04 23.29 11.60
N TYR A 447 11.28 24.12 12.62
CA TYR A 447 10.53 25.36 12.82
C TYR A 447 10.52 26.28 11.59
N PHE A 448 11.68 26.50 10.97
CA PHE A 448 11.80 27.32 9.77
C PHE A 448 11.24 26.66 8.52
N ALA A 449 11.27 25.34 8.42
CA ALA A 449 10.62 24.63 7.32
C ALA A 449 9.10 24.80 7.38
N VAL A 450 8.53 24.72 8.59
CA VAL A 450 7.09 24.90 8.85
C VAL A 450 6.67 26.34 8.57
N TRP A 451 7.46 27.33 9.01
CA TRP A 451 7.19 28.73 8.67
C TRP A 451 7.25 28.94 7.14
N GLY A 452 8.30 28.45 6.48
CA GLY A 452 8.43 28.54 5.03
C GLY A 452 7.33 27.82 4.24
N TYR A 453 6.70 26.79 4.83
CA TYR A 453 5.57 26.06 4.25
C TYR A 453 4.35 26.98 4.06
N ASN A 454 4.04 27.78 5.09
CA ASN A 454 2.96 28.78 5.03
C ASN A 454 3.44 30.17 4.52
N ALA A 455 4.60 30.21 3.88
CA ALA A 455 5.28 31.40 3.36
C ALA A 455 5.88 32.36 4.41
N TRP A 456 6.99 33.00 4.01
CA TRP A 456 7.78 33.96 4.78
C TRP A 456 7.14 35.36 4.83
N THR A 457 5.84 35.42 5.10
CA THR A 457 5.10 36.68 5.20
C THR A 457 5.32 37.35 6.55
N LYS A 458 4.97 38.64 6.63
CA LYS A 458 5.05 39.42 7.87
C LYS A 458 4.10 38.87 8.93
N GLU A 459 2.95 38.37 8.50
CA GLU A 459 1.89 37.81 9.33
C GLU A 459 2.31 36.50 10.01
N ASN A 460 3.22 35.75 9.39
CA ASN A 460 3.80 34.52 9.95
C ASN A 460 5.09 34.74 10.76
N ASN A 461 5.55 35.99 10.87
CA ASN A 461 6.68 36.31 11.73
C ASN A 461 6.25 36.45 13.20
N PRO A 462 6.77 35.63 14.13
CA PRO A 462 6.40 35.70 15.55
C PRO A 462 6.77 37.02 16.24
N ASN A 463 7.72 37.78 15.67
CA ASN A 463 8.10 39.11 16.15
C ASN A 463 7.12 40.20 15.72
N TYR A 464 6.20 39.91 14.81
CA TYR A 464 5.17 40.84 14.38
C TYR A 464 3.84 40.56 15.07
N TYR A 465 3.32 41.54 15.81
CA TYR A 465 2.05 41.38 16.53
C TYR A 465 0.87 41.58 15.58
N THR A 466 0.20 40.48 15.24
CA THR A 466 -1.05 40.46 14.45
C THR A 466 -2.30 40.31 15.32
N GLY A 467 -2.13 39.98 16.61
CA GLY A 467 -3.20 39.57 17.52
C GLY A 467 -3.48 38.06 17.53
N GLU A 468 -2.77 37.29 16.69
CA GLU A 468 -2.89 35.84 16.55
C GLU A 468 -1.49 35.19 16.63
N ASP A 469 -1.42 33.92 17.02
CA ASP A 469 -0.17 33.15 16.96
C ASP A 469 0.28 32.95 15.50
N ALA A 470 1.59 32.94 15.26
CA ALA A 470 2.14 32.64 13.94
C ALA A 470 1.87 31.19 13.54
N TYR A 471 1.90 30.88 12.23
CA TYR A 471 1.53 29.57 11.71
C TYR A 471 2.30 28.41 12.35
N GLN A 472 3.62 28.50 12.41
CA GLN A 472 4.47 27.49 13.02
C GLN A 472 4.21 27.37 14.54
N ASP A 473 3.95 28.47 15.24
CA ASP A 473 3.60 28.41 16.66
C ASP A 473 2.25 27.68 16.87
N LYS A 474 1.30 27.86 15.95
CA LYS A 474 0.03 27.10 15.92
C LYS A 474 0.27 25.60 15.68
N VAL A 475 1.16 25.24 14.74
CA VAL A 475 1.51 23.84 14.45
C VAL A 475 2.11 23.18 15.69
N PHE A 476 3.13 23.79 16.29
CA PHE A 476 3.80 23.25 17.47
C PHE A 476 2.88 23.21 18.70
N GLY A 477 2.07 24.25 18.89
CA GLY A 477 1.04 24.26 19.93
C GLY A 477 -0.01 23.17 19.73
N LEU A 478 -0.39 22.86 18.48
CA LEU A 478 -1.31 21.76 18.18
C LEU A 478 -0.69 20.40 18.46
N MET A 479 0.59 20.20 18.10
CA MET A 479 1.33 18.97 18.45
C MET A 479 1.26 18.69 19.96
N GLY A 480 1.61 19.69 20.78
CA GLY A 480 1.59 19.56 22.24
C GLY A 480 0.19 19.42 22.86
N ARG A 481 -0.88 19.88 22.20
CA ARG A 481 -2.26 19.73 22.70
C ARG A 481 -2.91 18.42 22.29
N LYS A 482 -2.70 17.98 21.05
CA LYS A 482 -3.47 16.89 20.42
C LYS A 482 -2.70 15.58 20.31
N TYR A 483 -1.37 15.63 20.26
CA TYR A 483 -0.51 14.48 19.95
C TYR A 483 0.60 14.25 20.98
N ASN A 484 0.47 14.82 22.18
CA ASN A 484 1.49 14.78 23.24
C ASN A 484 1.84 13.38 23.77
N SER A 485 1.01 12.36 23.51
CA SER A 485 1.32 10.98 23.89
C SER A 485 2.41 10.35 23.01
N ALA A 486 2.66 10.91 21.82
CA ALA A 486 3.65 10.42 20.87
C ALA A 486 5.00 11.16 20.95
N ILE A 487 5.09 12.25 21.72
CA ILE A 487 6.26 13.15 21.77
C ILE A 487 6.56 13.62 23.19
N THR A 488 7.76 14.12 23.44
CA THR A 488 8.17 14.59 24.79
C THR A 488 7.59 15.96 25.18
N PHE A 489 6.64 16.49 24.43
CA PHE A 489 6.09 17.86 24.54
C PHE A 489 5.01 17.97 25.61
N ALA A 490 5.17 18.90 26.56
CA ALA A 490 4.08 19.29 27.46
C ALA A 490 3.07 20.24 26.75
N PRO A 491 1.78 20.28 27.17
CA PRO A 491 0.81 21.23 26.63
C PRO A 491 1.29 22.69 26.78
N GLY A 492 1.58 23.36 25.66
CA GLY A 492 2.08 24.75 25.62
C GLY A 492 3.52 24.94 25.11
N ALA A 493 4.24 23.88 24.76
CA ALA A 493 5.57 23.93 24.13
C ALA A 493 5.42 24.08 22.59
N THR A 494 6.34 24.61 21.78
CA THR A 494 7.62 25.32 21.98
C THR A 494 7.40 26.81 21.71
N ASN A 495 7.65 27.66 22.70
CA ASN A 495 7.90 29.07 22.43
C ASN A 495 9.40 29.25 22.21
N LEU A 496 9.83 29.17 20.95
CA LEU A 496 11.09 29.80 20.56
C LEU A 496 11.03 31.24 21.05
N ALA A 497 11.91 31.61 21.97
CA ALA A 497 11.90 32.96 22.51
C ALA A 497 11.99 33.95 21.34
N LYS A 498 11.11 34.96 21.30
CA LYS A 498 11.07 35.96 20.23
C LYS A 498 12.43 36.60 19.95
N SER A 499 13.25 36.77 20.99
CA SER A 499 14.63 37.24 20.89
C SER A 499 15.58 36.33 20.08
N LEU A 500 15.23 35.05 19.91
CA LEU A 500 15.97 34.07 19.11
C LEU A 500 15.45 33.99 17.67
N LEU A 501 14.40 34.75 17.31
CA LEU A 501 13.78 34.69 15.99
C LEU A 501 14.16 35.90 15.14
N PRO A 502 14.26 35.75 13.81
CA PRO A 502 14.60 36.85 12.91
C PRO A 502 13.53 37.96 12.96
N SER A 503 13.98 39.22 12.99
CA SER A 503 13.11 40.41 13.01
C SER A 503 12.60 40.84 11.63
N GLU A 504 13.15 40.29 10.55
CA GLU A 504 12.90 40.66 9.16
C GLU A 504 12.29 39.49 8.35
N ASN A 505 11.62 39.81 7.24
CA ASN A 505 10.90 38.86 6.39
C ASN A 505 11.24 39.03 4.90
N PRO A 506 11.60 37.96 4.16
CA PRO A 506 12.03 36.66 4.69
C PRO A 506 13.28 36.81 5.58
N PRO A 507 13.58 35.84 6.46
CA PRO A 507 14.84 35.85 7.20
C PRO A 507 16.02 35.96 6.24
N THR A 508 17.07 36.66 6.65
CA THR A 508 18.26 36.81 5.81
C THR A 508 18.87 35.43 5.52
N LEU A 509 19.38 35.25 4.31
CA LEU A 509 20.02 33.99 3.93
C LEU A 509 21.11 33.60 4.92
N SER A 510 21.86 34.57 5.47
CA SER A 510 22.95 34.40 6.44
C SER A 510 22.53 33.80 7.79
N SER A 511 21.24 33.79 8.12
CA SER A 511 20.80 33.49 9.48
C SER A 511 20.91 32.01 9.85
N CYS A 512 21.45 31.74 11.05
CA CYS A 512 21.61 30.41 11.65
C CYS A 512 21.36 30.46 13.16
N TRP A 513 20.73 29.41 13.72
CA TRP A 513 20.39 29.34 15.14
C TRP A 513 20.61 27.95 15.72
N SER A 514 21.16 27.88 16.92
CA SER A 514 21.27 26.60 17.62
C SER A 514 19.89 26.08 17.99
N THR A 515 19.73 24.75 18.05
CA THR A 515 18.51 24.14 18.56
C THR A 515 18.26 24.65 19.99
N PRO A 516 17.08 25.22 20.29
CA PRO A 516 16.72 25.65 21.63
C PRO A 516 16.73 24.49 22.62
N VAL A 517 17.01 24.80 23.89
CA VAL A 517 16.89 23.84 24.99
C VAL A 517 15.68 24.19 25.88
N PRO A 518 14.90 23.19 26.35
CA PRO A 518 15.04 21.76 26.08
C PRO A 518 14.65 21.40 24.64
N VAL A 519 15.30 20.37 24.09
CA VAL A 519 14.97 19.78 22.78
C VAL A 519 13.86 18.75 22.94
N HIS A 520 13.07 18.57 21.89
CA HIS A 520 12.03 17.55 21.90
C HIS A 520 12.12 16.63 20.69
N VAL A 521 11.90 15.35 20.96
CA VAL A 521 12.01 14.28 19.98
C VAL A 521 10.61 13.97 19.44
N GLY A 522 10.54 13.88 18.12
CA GLY A 522 9.35 13.47 17.37
C GLY A 522 9.13 11.96 17.39
N ASP A 523 8.13 11.54 16.65
CA ASP A 523 7.67 10.15 16.51
C ASP A 523 8.12 9.52 15.18
N LEU A 524 9.23 10.00 14.60
CA LEU A 524 9.77 9.43 13.37
C LEU A 524 10.07 7.94 13.56
N ALA A 525 9.46 7.09 12.74
CA ALA A 525 9.73 5.66 12.74
C ALA A 525 11.16 5.44 12.26
N PHE A 526 11.95 4.75 13.06
CA PHE A 526 13.35 4.55 12.76
C PHE A 526 13.54 3.46 11.70
N ASP A 527 14.07 3.84 10.55
CA ASP A 527 14.57 2.93 9.51
C ASP A 527 15.99 3.38 9.14
N LEU A 528 16.99 2.61 9.58
CA LEU A 528 18.40 2.92 9.34
C LEU A 528 18.75 2.88 7.86
N GLU A 529 18.23 1.90 7.11
CA GLU A 529 18.55 1.73 5.70
C GLU A 529 18.00 2.90 4.88
N SER A 530 16.75 3.30 5.14
CA SER A 530 16.14 4.49 4.53
C SER A 530 16.93 5.77 4.82
N LEU A 531 17.29 6.00 6.09
CA LEU A 531 18.05 7.18 6.49
C LEU A 531 19.44 7.23 5.82
N ILE A 532 20.15 6.10 5.78
CA ILE A 532 21.45 6.03 5.11
C ILE A 532 21.30 6.23 3.60
N PHE A 533 20.31 5.59 2.97
CA PHE A 533 20.05 5.73 1.54
C PHE A 533 19.73 7.18 1.15
N ASN A 534 18.84 7.84 1.89
CA ASN A 534 18.49 9.24 1.65
C ASN A 534 19.69 10.16 1.94
N GLY A 535 20.47 9.86 2.97
CA GLY A 535 21.72 10.57 3.25
C GLY A 535 22.71 10.47 2.09
N ASP A 536 22.94 9.27 1.57
CA ASP A 536 23.87 8.97 0.47
C ASP A 536 23.41 9.62 -0.83
N TYR A 537 22.10 9.55 -1.13
CA TYR A 537 21.52 10.24 -2.27
C TYR A 537 21.89 11.72 -2.27
N TRP A 538 21.69 12.43 -1.15
CA TRP A 538 22.02 13.86 -1.07
C TRP A 538 23.51 14.12 -1.03
N TYR A 539 24.29 13.27 -0.37
CA TYR A 539 25.74 13.41 -0.31
C TYR A 539 26.38 13.30 -1.71
N GLU A 540 25.85 12.44 -2.57
CA GLU A 540 26.32 12.24 -3.95
C GLU A 540 25.66 13.19 -4.96
N TYR A 541 24.64 13.94 -4.54
CA TYR A 541 23.86 14.80 -5.42
C TYR A 541 24.62 16.09 -5.80
N GLN A 542 25.40 16.04 -6.89
CA GLN A 542 26.04 17.22 -7.48
C GLN A 542 25.23 17.74 -8.67
N ILE A 543 24.68 18.97 -8.58
CA ILE A 543 24.15 19.71 -9.73
C ILE A 543 25.05 20.91 -9.99
N ASP A 544 25.48 21.10 -11.24
CA ASP A 544 26.32 22.21 -11.71
C ASP A 544 25.70 23.63 -11.55
N GLN A 545 24.46 23.77 -11.04
CA GLN A 545 23.70 25.03 -11.02
C GLN A 545 22.97 25.37 -9.69
N GLN A 546 23.26 24.67 -8.59
CA GLN A 546 22.74 24.99 -7.25
C GLN A 546 23.88 25.49 -6.34
N PRO A 547 23.59 26.21 -5.23
CA PRO A 547 24.63 26.67 -4.31
C PRO A 547 25.47 25.50 -3.78
N ARG A 548 26.79 25.56 -3.94
CA ARG A 548 27.75 24.52 -3.49
C ARG A 548 27.60 24.28 -1.99
N GLY A 549 27.37 23.05 -1.54
CA GLY A 549 27.38 22.66 -0.11
C GLY A 549 26.02 22.37 0.52
N ASP A 550 24.91 22.86 -0.05
CA ASP A 550 23.57 22.71 0.55
C ASP A 550 23.07 21.25 0.59
N PHE A 551 23.57 20.40 -0.30
CA PHE A 551 23.26 18.97 -0.39
C PHE A 551 24.03 18.14 0.66
N TYR A 552 25.27 18.51 1.02
CA TYR A 552 25.97 17.89 2.14
C TYR A 552 25.27 18.19 3.48
N VAL A 553 24.74 19.42 3.66
CA VAL A 553 23.92 19.76 4.84
C VAL A 553 22.67 18.88 4.91
N GLN A 554 22.07 18.53 3.77
CA GLN A 554 20.95 17.59 3.73
C GLN A 554 21.37 16.20 4.15
N GLY A 555 22.40 15.64 3.50
CA GLY A 555 22.92 14.30 3.82
C GLY A 555 23.29 14.17 5.30
N LEU A 556 23.96 15.19 5.83
CA LEU A 556 24.36 15.28 7.22
C LEU A 556 23.17 15.18 8.19
N GLY A 557 22.03 15.81 7.88
CA GLY A 557 20.83 15.72 8.70
C GLY A 557 20.31 14.28 8.86
N PHE A 558 20.34 13.49 7.78
CA PHE A 558 19.97 12.06 7.85
C PHE A 558 20.95 11.25 8.70
N TYR A 559 22.25 11.46 8.50
CA TYR A 559 23.27 10.76 9.28
C TYR A 559 23.22 11.11 10.76
N ILE A 560 23.02 12.39 11.10
CA ILE A 560 22.88 12.84 12.50
C ILE A 560 21.61 12.27 13.13
N THR A 561 20.51 12.17 12.37
CA THR A 561 19.28 11.50 12.82
C THR A 561 19.55 10.04 13.17
N ALA A 562 20.25 9.32 12.30
CA ALA A 562 20.66 7.95 12.56
C ALA A 562 21.60 7.85 13.78
N TYR A 563 22.64 8.68 13.84
CA TYR A 563 23.65 8.64 14.91
C TYR A 563 23.05 8.81 16.31
N ASN A 564 22.10 9.74 16.44
CA ASN A 564 21.44 10.06 17.70
C ASN A 564 20.33 9.07 18.08
N ASN A 565 19.97 8.12 17.21
CA ASN A 565 18.92 7.16 17.53
C ASN A 565 19.45 6.06 18.48
N PRO A 566 18.74 5.76 19.57
CA PRO A 566 19.17 4.77 20.56
C PRO A 566 19.16 3.33 20.04
N LEU A 567 18.44 3.03 18.95
CA LEU A 567 18.33 1.68 18.36
C LEU A 567 19.53 1.31 17.48
N VAL A 568 20.40 2.26 17.15
CA VAL A 568 21.59 2.00 16.32
C VAL A 568 22.63 1.19 17.07
N THR A 569 23.11 0.12 16.44
CA THR A 569 24.15 -0.73 17.02
C THR A 569 25.50 0.01 17.09
N VAL A 570 26.42 -0.46 17.92
CA VAL A 570 27.77 0.14 18.02
C VAL A 570 28.51 0.10 16.67
N ALA A 571 28.34 -0.99 15.91
CA ALA A 571 28.97 -1.16 14.60
C ALA A 571 28.38 -0.17 13.59
N ASP A 572 27.05 -0.09 13.50
CA ASP A 572 26.37 0.84 12.59
C ASP A 572 26.67 2.30 12.96
N ARG A 573 26.76 2.61 14.25
CA ARG A 573 27.11 3.95 14.73
C ARG A 573 28.51 4.36 14.26
N ALA A 574 29.46 3.44 14.21
CA ALA A 574 30.80 3.72 13.66
C ALA A 574 30.73 4.05 12.16
N THR A 575 29.94 3.31 11.38
CA THR A 575 29.71 3.59 9.95
C THR A 575 29.03 4.95 9.75
N VAL A 576 28.00 5.26 10.53
CA VAL A 576 27.32 6.55 10.49
C VAL A 576 28.27 7.69 10.88
N SER A 577 29.11 7.50 11.90
CA SER A 577 30.13 8.47 12.30
C SER A 577 31.12 8.79 11.17
N GLN A 578 31.54 7.78 10.39
CA GLN A 578 32.40 8.01 9.22
C GLN A 578 31.71 8.86 8.15
N LYS A 579 30.42 8.61 7.88
CA LYS A 579 29.63 9.42 6.93
C LYS A 579 29.46 10.88 7.42
N ILE A 580 29.29 11.08 8.73
CA ILE A 580 29.25 12.42 9.35
C ILE A 580 30.60 13.14 9.17
N LEU A 581 31.71 12.48 9.53
CA LEU A 581 33.05 13.05 9.39
C LEU A 581 33.36 13.42 7.92
N SER A 582 33.03 12.54 6.98
CA SER A 582 33.18 12.81 5.55
C SER A 582 32.34 14.01 5.07
N SER A 583 31.13 14.17 5.62
CA SER A 583 30.28 15.33 5.31
C SER A 583 30.84 16.61 5.91
N TYR A 584 31.44 16.56 7.10
CA TYR A 584 32.14 17.69 7.70
C TYR A 584 33.32 18.15 6.85
N ASP A 585 34.20 17.23 6.44
CA ASP A 585 35.35 17.57 5.61
C ASP A 585 34.93 18.27 4.32
N LYS A 586 33.90 17.75 3.64
CA LYS A 586 33.33 18.38 2.43
C LYS A 586 32.78 19.78 2.69
N LEU A 587 32.01 19.96 3.77
CA LEU A 587 31.47 21.27 4.13
C LEU A 587 32.57 22.27 4.47
N LEU A 588 33.62 21.84 5.18
CA LEU A 588 34.76 22.69 5.53
C LEU A 588 35.59 23.07 4.31
N ASP A 589 35.82 22.15 3.38
CA ASP A 589 36.52 22.43 2.13
C ASP A 589 35.76 23.46 1.27
N GLU A 590 34.44 23.33 1.16
CA GLU A 590 33.60 24.32 0.47
C GLU A 590 33.59 25.67 1.19
N ALA A 591 33.54 25.68 2.53
CA ALA A 591 33.61 26.90 3.32
C ALA A 591 34.94 27.62 3.14
N ASP A 592 36.06 26.90 3.16
CA ASP A 592 37.40 27.44 2.92
C ASP A 592 37.50 28.03 1.50
N ALA A 593 36.97 27.33 0.49
CA ALA A 593 36.93 27.83 -0.88
C ALA A 593 36.12 29.13 -1.01
N LEU A 594 34.96 29.22 -0.34
CA LEU A 594 34.12 30.41 -0.34
C LEU A 594 34.78 31.62 0.34
N VAL A 595 35.56 31.41 1.41
CA VAL A 595 36.32 32.48 2.08
C VAL A 595 37.36 33.09 1.14
N LEU A 596 37.86 32.34 0.16
CA LEU A 596 38.82 32.84 -0.83
C LEU A 596 38.19 33.69 -1.94
N GLU A 597 36.86 33.66 -2.09
CA GLU A 597 36.17 34.46 -3.12
C GLU A 597 36.11 35.95 -2.83
N ASP A 598 36.35 36.36 -1.58
CA ASP A 598 36.36 37.75 -1.11
C ASP A 598 35.08 38.55 -1.42
N LYS A 599 33.93 37.94 -1.12
CA LYS A 599 32.60 38.56 -1.25
C LYS A 599 31.80 38.38 0.03
N ASP A 600 31.06 39.40 0.45
CA ASP A 600 30.19 39.37 1.63
C ASP A 600 29.21 38.18 1.61
N THR A 601 28.64 37.87 0.43
CA THR A 601 27.74 36.73 0.26
C THR A 601 28.45 35.39 0.43
N SER A 602 29.72 35.28 0.03
CA SER A 602 30.52 34.07 0.19
C SER A 602 30.96 33.88 1.64
N TYR A 603 31.35 34.96 2.33
CA TYR A 603 31.63 34.93 3.77
C TYR A 603 30.41 34.50 4.59
N ALA A 604 29.23 35.03 4.25
CA ALA A 604 27.98 34.63 4.90
C ALA A 604 27.63 33.14 4.70
N ILE A 605 27.89 32.58 3.51
CA ILE A 605 27.65 31.14 3.25
C ILE A 605 28.71 30.28 3.95
N ALA A 606 29.99 30.66 3.88
CA ALA A 606 31.08 29.95 4.55
C ALA A 606 30.86 29.88 6.06
N ALA A 607 30.49 31.01 6.68
CA ALA A 607 30.17 31.07 8.10
C ALA A 607 29.09 30.04 8.48
N LYS A 608 28.08 29.83 7.63
CA LYS A 608 27.06 28.81 7.89
C LYS A 608 27.59 27.40 7.81
N TYR A 609 28.41 27.07 6.81
CA TYR A 609 28.96 25.73 6.68
C TYR A 609 29.83 25.37 7.87
N TYR A 610 30.68 26.30 8.31
CA TYR A 610 31.39 26.15 9.58
C TYR A 610 30.44 25.97 10.77
N TRP A 611 29.42 26.81 10.86
CA TRP A 611 28.45 26.75 11.95
C TRP A 611 27.66 25.43 11.97
N THR A 612 27.26 24.89 10.81
CA THR A 612 26.57 23.61 10.68
C THR A 612 27.44 22.46 11.19
N VAL A 613 28.74 22.47 10.87
CA VAL A 613 29.70 21.50 11.43
C VAL A 613 29.77 21.62 12.96
N LEU A 614 29.80 22.85 13.49
CA LEU A 614 29.84 23.10 14.94
C LEU A 614 28.56 22.68 15.69
N GLN A 615 27.41 22.59 15.02
CA GLN A 615 26.17 22.16 15.68
C GLN A 615 26.06 20.64 15.85
N GLY A 616 26.67 19.87 14.96
CA GLY A 616 26.52 18.42 14.98
C GLY A 616 27.39 17.73 16.04
N PRO A 617 27.35 16.39 16.09
CA PRO A 617 28.10 15.60 17.06
C PRO A 617 29.61 15.87 17.01
N ASN A 618 30.22 16.12 18.17
CA ASN A 618 31.67 16.32 18.27
C ASN A 618 32.40 14.96 18.18
N LEU A 619 32.76 14.56 16.97
CA LEU A 619 33.42 13.28 16.66
C LEU A 619 34.94 13.42 16.50
N ASP A 620 35.43 14.61 16.10
CA ASP A 620 36.85 14.89 15.88
C ASP A 620 37.20 16.32 16.33
N PRO A 621 38.11 16.49 17.31
CA PRO A 621 38.55 17.80 17.77
C PRO A 621 39.20 18.68 16.69
N GLU A 622 39.93 18.12 15.73
CA GLU A 622 40.63 18.90 14.70
C GLU A 622 39.64 19.54 13.72
N ILE A 623 38.62 18.78 13.30
CA ILE A 623 37.51 19.28 12.47
C ILE A 623 36.76 20.40 13.20
N ARG A 624 36.47 20.21 14.49
CA ARG A 624 35.78 21.22 15.30
C ARG A 624 36.61 22.50 15.43
N ASP A 625 37.90 22.38 15.67
CA ASP A 625 38.78 23.54 15.83
C ASP A 625 38.94 24.29 14.49
N ARG A 626 39.07 23.58 13.35
CA ARG A 626 39.03 24.17 11.99
C ARG A 626 37.72 24.91 11.76
N ALA A 627 36.59 24.29 12.08
CA ALA A 627 35.27 24.90 11.92
C ALA A 627 35.12 26.17 12.76
N ASN A 628 35.56 26.14 14.03
CA ASN A 628 35.46 27.28 14.92
C ASN A 628 36.32 28.46 14.45
N THR A 629 37.57 28.21 14.06
CA THR A 629 38.46 29.25 13.53
C THR A 629 37.93 29.83 12.23
N GLY A 630 37.45 28.99 11.32
CA GLY A 630 36.82 29.41 10.07
C GLY A 630 35.58 30.27 10.30
N TYR A 631 34.71 29.85 11.23
CA TYR A 631 33.49 30.58 11.57
C TYR A 631 33.78 31.99 12.06
N GLN A 632 34.67 32.14 13.05
CA GLN A 632 35.03 33.46 13.58
C GLN A 632 35.67 34.36 12.51
N SER A 633 36.50 33.76 11.64
CA SER A 633 37.16 34.50 10.56
C SER A 633 36.17 34.98 9.51
N ALA A 634 35.19 34.15 9.14
CA ALA A 634 34.15 34.51 8.18
C ALA A 634 33.20 35.60 8.75
N LEU A 635 32.82 35.50 10.03
CA LEU A 635 31.99 36.52 10.70
C LEU A 635 32.69 37.88 10.81
N ALA A 636 34.00 37.91 11.04
CA ALA A 636 34.75 39.16 11.13
C ALA A 636 34.83 39.93 9.80
N LYS A 637 34.49 39.29 8.69
CA LYS A 637 34.49 39.86 7.33
C LYS A 637 33.10 40.15 6.77
N GLN A 638 32.04 39.73 7.48
CA GLN A 638 30.64 40.06 7.20
C GLN A 638 30.28 41.40 7.86
#